data_AF-A0A2A2EAR6-F1
#
_entry.id   AF-A0A2A2EAR6-F1
#
_cell.length_a   1.000
_cell.length_b   1.000
_cell.length_c   1.000
_cell.angle_alpha   90.00
_cell.angle_beta   90.00
_cell.angle_gamma   90.00
#
_symmetry.space_group_name_H-M   'P 1'
#
loop_
_entity.id
_entity.type
_entity.pdbx_description
1 polymer ?
#
loop_
_entity_poly.entity_id
_entity_poly.type
_entity_poly.pdbx_seq_one_letter_code
_entity_poly.pdbx_strand_id
1 'polypeptide(L)'
;MQWIFMLVGLVVGSVAGESLTAALLGALVGLGLGQAIRLQQLSAENATLRKSLDTFAQRFEAGTTAVVERLLRLEQGLPPQPAQAPVPEPEAAALEPAPAPTAAAEAPAEAIEESRDNDLVWDLPELAIEQAARPEAPEPVAARVEAPAEPIRPRPAPIPPKPREPSPIEQAIDWAQNWLFGGNTVLRVGVLLLFLGLAFLLRYATEGMVVPIAVRYAGVAASAIALLGLGWWLRRRNPGYGLMLQGAGIAVLYLTIFAAMRLHPLLGAKEALGLLVVVTVCSAVLAVAQNAMGLAAAAALGGFAAPILTSTGSGNHVALFTYFILLNAGILAIAWFKAWRLLNLIGFVGTFGIGFAWGLRSYRPELFGSTEPFLVTFFLMYVAIGLLFARRKLREAADAPTERDALLRWSVGKADYVDGTALFGPPLIGFGLQYAVIRHLEFGPAFSALALGLFYLLLARLLASRVRNQALLLVETCLALGVVFGTLAIPLGLDARWTSAAWAVEGAGLFWLGLRQRRPLARGFALLLQVGAALAFLGKLDAGDVTLLDGVPLGAAMLGMALLFSWWQLRRAPEDAAKPWERRGLPVLACSGLGFLYLIAPLSLAAEATAIAWALAGLATLFAALRLQSRAFLFSAFGVQLVGGAVFLLQLDTAGAGSGVFSDGWRGLVGASLIGLALIGGMLVAARDPLVRNDARLLRGLSVILLVGLVFLNLAVLFVLPWQSASAVWAGSGLLIIWLALHLQQRASFLFGLLLQGVGGVAFLAASPLLLGPLSGEGLRPLGHAGFWTPLGLALAALVGAWRLHQVVRRDLAGALGGPSLERLSQVLLVWGSGWWSLALIGEIVRFAPTELQAPLMLLAAALSVAAAVLIAPRFEWRTLALLCTLLMPAAAVLLLWAWHAEYHPAADFGWLAWGVLFAVHFVGLRRLASLLPVGARSAAHVFGCWLIIGVLSLELRYLLFALSEHYNAWRWLGWALLPSAYLLAMAASRGWPWPVSAYRQEYRLLAALPLAVAMLGWFWLANIASDGAADPLPYLPLLNPLELGLLFVLFGVWRWLSVSLPQLSLGEDWRRWLPQGVAGVSLFALLTATVFRFAHHWGGVPYRLDALLDSMLVQAGLSLVWTLIALPLMIVGHLRLRRELWLIGAALIAVVVAKLFFVELGNRGGLERIVSFIGVGVLLLIIGYFAPLPPRQPASDVEQARA
;
A
#
# COMPACT_ATOMS: atom_id res chain seq x y z
N MET A 1 -1.55 3.70 -11.90
CA MET A 1 -2.21 3.15 -10.70
C MET A 1 -3.66 2.72 -10.92
N GLN A 2 -4.66 3.59 -11.10
CA GLN A 2 -6.09 3.19 -11.07
C GLN A 2 -6.47 2.13 -12.14
N TRP A 3 -5.90 2.25 -13.34
CA TRP A 3 -6.08 1.30 -14.45
C TRP A 3 -5.44 -0.08 -14.19
N ILE A 4 -4.43 -0.16 -13.31
CA ILE A 4 -3.78 -1.43 -12.94
C ILE A 4 -4.75 -2.24 -12.08
N PHE A 5 -5.36 -1.63 -11.06
CA PHE A 5 -6.38 -2.30 -10.25
C PHE A 5 -7.60 -2.70 -11.09
N MET A 6 -8.01 -1.90 -12.07
CA MET A 6 -9.05 -2.28 -13.05
C MET A 6 -8.66 -3.54 -13.84
N LEU A 7 -7.43 -3.63 -14.36
CA LEU A 7 -6.96 -4.82 -15.09
C LEU A 7 -6.84 -6.05 -14.19
N VAL A 8 -6.30 -5.92 -12.98
CA VAL A 8 -6.24 -7.01 -11.99
C VAL A 8 -7.64 -7.48 -11.65
N GLY A 9 -8.57 -6.56 -11.40
CA GLY A 9 -9.97 -6.87 -11.17
C GLY A 9 -10.62 -7.57 -12.36
N LEU A 10 -10.32 -7.15 -13.60
CA LEU A 10 -10.83 -7.78 -14.82
C LEU A 10 -10.38 -9.24 -14.93
N VAL A 11 -9.08 -9.50 -14.69
CA VAL A 11 -8.50 -10.85 -14.70
C VAL A 11 -9.09 -11.73 -13.60
N VAL A 12 -9.22 -11.21 -12.37
CA VAL A 12 -9.86 -11.92 -11.26
C VAL A 12 -11.33 -12.23 -11.59
N GLY A 13 -12.07 -11.27 -12.16
CA GLY A 13 -13.46 -11.45 -12.58
C GLY A 13 -13.62 -12.48 -13.70
N SER A 14 -12.73 -12.50 -14.70
CA SER A 14 -12.77 -13.50 -15.78
C SER A 14 -12.44 -14.91 -15.29
N VAL A 15 -11.53 -15.04 -14.32
CA VAL A 15 -11.18 -16.35 -13.72
C VAL A 15 -12.28 -16.85 -12.78
N ALA A 16 -12.99 -15.97 -12.09
CA ALA A 16 -13.98 -16.35 -11.08
C ALA A 16 -15.37 -16.73 -11.62
N GLY A 17 -15.75 -16.27 -12.82
CA GLY A 17 -17.13 -16.43 -13.31
C GLY A 17 -17.29 -16.76 -14.80
N GLU A 18 -16.21 -17.11 -15.49
CA GLU A 18 -16.18 -17.59 -16.90
C GLU A 18 -17.01 -16.77 -17.93
N SER A 19 -17.30 -15.51 -17.62
CA SER A 19 -18.25 -14.69 -18.36
C SER A 19 -17.78 -13.24 -18.48
N LEU A 20 -18.16 -12.60 -19.59
CA LEU A 20 -17.84 -11.20 -19.87
C LEU A 20 -18.39 -10.25 -18.79
N THR A 21 -19.55 -10.59 -18.22
CA THR A 21 -20.19 -9.88 -17.12
C THR A 21 -19.38 -9.98 -15.83
N ALA A 22 -18.86 -11.16 -15.48
CA ALA A 22 -17.97 -11.33 -14.32
C ALA A 22 -16.64 -10.58 -14.51
N ALA A 23 -16.05 -10.61 -15.71
CA ALA A 23 -14.86 -9.83 -16.04
C ALA A 23 -15.10 -8.31 -15.92
N LEU A 24 -16.22 -7.80 -16.43
CA LEU A 24 -16.59 -6.38 -16.34
C LEU A 24 -16.90 -5.95 -14.89
N LEU A 25 -17.58 -6.79 -14.10
CA LEU A 25 -17.82 -6.55 -12.68
C LEU A 25 -16.52 -6.53 -11.89
N GLY A 26 -15.62 -7.49 -12.14
CA GLY A 26 -14.28 -7.51 -11.56
C GLY A 26 -13.49 -6.26 -11.91
N ALA A 27 -13.54 -5.81 -13.17
CA ALA A 27 -12.90 -4.58 -13.63
C ALA A 27 -13.44 -3.34 -12.89
N LEU A 28 -14.76 -3.25 -12.70
CA LEU A 28 -15.41 -2.16 -11.95
C LEU A 28 -15.03 -2.18 -10.46
N VAL A 29 -14.98 -3.35 -9.82
CA VAL A 29 -14.53 -3.49 -8.42
C VAL A 29 -13.06 -3.08 -8.28
N GLY A 30 -12.20 -3.52 -9.20
CA GLY A 30 -10.80 -3.13 -9.27
C GLY A 30 -10.62 -1.63 -9.47
N LEU A 31 -11.36 -1.02 -10.39
CA LEU A 31 -11.35 0.43 -10.60
C LEU A 31 -11.86 1.17 -9.35
N GLY A 32 -12.87 0.65 -8.66
CA GLY A 32 -13.38 1.17 -7.39
C GLY A 32 -12.32 1.18 -6.29
N LEU A 33 -11.57 0.09 -6.12
CA LEU A 33 -10.40 0.01 -5.23
C LEU A 33 -9.33 1.04 -5.61
N GLY A 34 -9.00 1.16 -6.90
CA GLY A 34 -8.09 2.16 -7.42
C GLY A 34 -8.57 3.61 -7.21
N GLN A 35 -9.88 3.86 -7.17
CA GLN A 35 -10.45 5.15 -6.79
C GLN A 35 -10.41 5.39 -5.28
N ALA A 36 -10.72 4.40 -4.46
CA ALA A 36 -10.66 4.51 -2.99
C ALA A 36 -9.24 4.89 -2.51
N ILE A 37 -8.20 4.24 -3.04
CA ILE A 37 -6.80 4.54 -2.71
C ILE A 37 -6.43 5.98 -3.11
N ARG A 38 -6.84 6.43 -4.31
CA ARG A 38 -6.59 7.81 -4.78
C ARG A 38 -7.35 8.85 -3.94
N LEU A 39 -8.59 8.57 -3.56
CA LEU A 39 -9.39 9.42 -2.68
C LEU A 39 -8.75 9.53 -1.28
N GLN A 40 -8.21 8.43 -0.76
CA GLN A 40 -7.48 8.44 0.51
C GLN A 40 -6.23 9.31 0.45
N GLN A 41 -5.47 9.25 -0.65
CA GLN A 41 -4.28 10.09 -0.87
C GLN A 41 -4.64 11.58 -1.02
N LEU A 42 -5.64 11.91 -1.87
CA LEU A 42 -6.18 13.27 -2.00
C LEU A 42 -6.74 13.82 -0.67
N SER A 43 -7.23 12.94 0.23
CA SER A 43 -7.68 13.34 1.56
C SER A 43 -6.52 13.63 2.52
N ALA A 44 -5.39 12.92 2.39
CA ALA A 44 -4.18 13.19 3.14
C ALA A 44 -3.51 14.50 2.67
N GLU A 45 -3.44 14.72 1.35
CA GLU A 45 -2.98 15.97 0.72
C GLU A 45 -3.85 17.16 1.13
N ASN A 46 -5.19 17.01 1.17
CA ASN A 46 -6.07 18.05 1.70
C ASN A 46 -5.86 18.32 3.19
N ALA A 47 -5.54 17.29 3.99
CA ALA A 47 -5.26 17.45 5.42
C ALA A 47 -3.92 18.18 5.67
N THR A 48 -2.89 17.93 4.85
CA THR A 48 -1.63 18.69 4.92
C THR A 48 -1.81 20.11 4.41
N LEU A 49 -2.56 20.33 3.33
CA LEU A 49 -2.90 21.68 2.84
C LEU A 49 -3.69 22.50 3.86
N ARG A 50 -4.69 21.91 4.52
CA ARG A 50 -5.41 22.56 5.63
C ARG A 50 -4.47 22.95 6.76
N LYS A 51 -3.61 22.03 7.22
CA LYS A 51 -2.59 22.36 8.25
C LYS A 51 -1.68 23.49 7.81
N SER A 52 -1.26 23.55 6.54
CA SER A 52 -0.44 24.67 6.04
C SER A 52 -1.20 25.99 6.01
N LEU A 53 -2.49 25.97 5.67
CA LEU A 53 -3.35 27.16 5.70
C LEU A 53 -3.64 27.63 7.14
N ASP A 54 -3.92 26.72 8.08
CA ASP A 54 -4.11 27.06 9.49
C ASP A 54 -2.82 27.65 10.09
N THR A 55 -1.66 27.07 9.76
CA THR A 55 -0.34 27.58 10.18
C THR A 55 -0.03 28.93 9.55
N PHE A 56 -0.45 29.16 8.30
CA PHE A 56 -0.31 30.45 7.63
C PHE A 56 -1.25 31.50 8.23
N ALA A 57 -2.50 31.16 8.50
CA ALA A 57 -3.48 32.04 9.13
C ALA A 57 -3.02 32.49 10.52
N GLN A 58 -2.54 31.57 11.36
CA GLN A 58 -1.96 31.90 12.68
C GLN A 58 -0.75 32.83 12.58
N ARG A 59 0.14 32.62 11.61
CA ARG A 59 1.29 33.51 11.36
C ARG A 59 0.86 34.88 10.83
N PHE A 60 -0.18 34.91 9.99
CA PHE A 60 -0.73 36.15 9.45
C PHE A 60 -1.42 36.97 10.54
N GLU A 61 -2.27 36.35 11.36
CA GLU A 61 -2.88 36.99 12.53
C GLU A 61 -1.84 37.50 13.53
N ALA A 62 -0.83 36.70 13.89
CA ALA A 62 0.26 37.14 14.76
C ALA A 62 1.08 38.29 14.14
N GLY A 63 1.23 38.31 12.82
CA GLY A 63 1.87 39.41 12.09
C GLY A 63 1.03 40.69 12.09
N THR A 64 -0.28 40.59 11.84
CA THR A 64 -1.18 41.76 11.83
C THR A 64 -1.37 42.33 13.23
N THR A 65 -1.52 41.51 14.27
CA THR A 65 -1.59 42.00 15.66
C THR A 65 -0.30 42.70 16.07
N ALA A 66 0.87 42.15 15.75
CA ALA A 66 2.15 42.79 16.03
C ALA A 66 2.33 44.14 15.29
N VAL A 67 1.78 44.28 14.08
CA VAL A 67 1.78 45.56 13.33
C VAL A 67 0.81 46.57 13.94
N VAL A 68 -0.40 46.14 14.31
CA VAL A 68 -1.41 46.98 14.97
C VAL A 68 -0.92 47.48 16.33
N GLU A 69 -0.29 46.62 17.13
CA GLU A 69 0.31 47.00 18.42
C GLU A 69 1.45 48.00 18.25
N ARG A 70 2.21 47.91 17.15
CA ARG A 70 3.29 48.86 16.80
C ARG A 70 2.75 50.23 16.38
N LEU A 71 1.66 50.25 15.60
CA LEU A 71 0.95 51.48 15.22
C LEU A 71 0.35 52.17 16.44
N LEU A 72 -0.37 51.44 17.29
CA LEU A 72 -0.93 51.96 18.54
C LEU A 72 0.14 52.56 19.48
N ARG A 73 1.33 51.94 19.58
CA ARG A 73 2.44 52.49 20.39
C ARG A 73 3.09 53.74 19.77
N LEU A 74 3.13 53.83 18.44
CA LEU A 74 3.60 55.03 17.74
C LEU A 74 2.63 56.21 17.93
N GLU A 75 1.32 55.96 17.85
CA GLU A 75 0.29 56.97 18.16
C GLU A 75 0.33 57.41 19.64
N GLN A 76 0.74 56.52 20.54
CA GLN A 76 0.90 56.80 21.98
C GLN A 76 2.27 57.42 22.36
N GLY A 77 3.16 57.67 21.39
CA GLY A 77 4.43 58.38 21.61
C GLY A 77 5.47 57.64 22.48
N LEU A 78 5.35 56.31 22.62
CA LEU A 78 6.26 55.50 23.44
C LEU A 78 7.54 55.11 22.66
N PRO A 79 8.74 55.18 23.27
CA PRO A 79 9.98 54.86 22.59
C PRO A 79 10.09 53.36 22.21
N PRO A 80 10.73 53.03 21.07
CA PRO A 80 10.77 51.65 20.58
C PRO A 80 11.69 50.76 21.43
N GLN A 81 11.10 49.79 22.12
CA GLN A 81 11.84 48.75 22.83
C GLN A 81 12.45 47.74 21.84
N PRO A 82 13.70 47.27 22.03
CA PRO A 82 14.28 46.25 21.16
C PRO A 82 13.46 44.96 21.23
N ALA A 83 13.26 44.33 20.06
CA ALA A 83 12.41 43.15 19.94
C ALA A 83 12.95 41.99 20.80
N GLN A 84 12.25 41.69 21.89
CA GLN A 84 12.36 40.39 22.54
C GLN A 84 11.74 39.37 21.58
N ALA A 85 12.56 38.42 21.12
CA ALA A 85 12.02 37.21 20.51
C ALA A 85 11.08 36.53 21.51
N PRO A 86 9.97 35.90 21.07
CA PRO A 86 9.06 35.22 21.98
C PRO A 86 9.85 34.12 22.71
N VAL A 87 10.03 34.33 24.02
CA VAL A 87 10.49 33.27 24.92
C VAL A 87 9.40 32.20 24.88
N PRO A 88 9.71 30.93 24.55
CA PRO A 88 8.74 29.87 24.72
C PRO A 88 8.46 29.73 26.22
N GLU A 89 7.29 30.16 26.66
CA GLU A 89 6.83 29.82 28.02
C GLU A 89 6.83 28.29 28.16
N PRO A 90 7.26 27.76 29.31
CA PRO A 90 7.34 26.33 29.50
C PRO A 90 5.93 25.73 29.49
N GLU A 91 5.68 24.84 28.53
CA GLU A 91 4.42 24.14 28.37
C GLU A 91 4.06 23.41 29.68
N ALA A 92 3.10 23.97 30.42
CA ALA A 92 2.78 23.56 31.77
C ALA A 92 2.11 22.17 31.77
N ALA A 93 2.92 21.14 32.07
CA ALA A 93 2.59 19.75 32.34
C ALA A 93 1.09 19.35 32.37
N ALA A 94 0.50 19.17 31.18
CA ALA A 94 -0.74 18.40 31.03
C ALA A 94 -0.42 16.90 31.09
N LEU A 95 -0.54 16.32 32.29
CA LEU A 95 -0.27 14.90 32.56
C LEU A 95 -1.27 13.94 31.89
N GLU A 96 -0.87 13.26 30.82
CA GLU A 96 -1.19 11.84 30.63
C GLU A 96 0.10 11.03 30.36
N PRO A 97 0.13 9.73 30.74
CA PRO A 97 1.33 9.16 31.35
C PRO A 97 2.24 8.39 30.40
N ALA A 98 3.54 8.35 30.74
CA ALA A 98 4.44 7.33 30.24
C ALA A 98 3.95 5.92 30.62
N PRO A 99 4.24 4.93 29.77
CA PRO A 99 5.14 3.88 30.25
C PRO A 99 6.42 3.80 29.43
N ALA A 100 7.50 3.52 30.16
CA ALA A 100 8.80 3.12 29.66
C ALA A 100 9.25 1.91 30.53
N PRO A 101 10.25 1.10 30.12
CA PRO A 101 10.64 0.76 28.74
C PRO A 101 11.02 -0.74 28.55
N THR A 102 11.49 -1.06 27.33
CA THR A 102 12.45 -2.15 26.97
C THR A 102 12.04 -3.63 27.08
N ALA A 103 12.03 -4.31 25.93
CA ALA A 103 13.12 -5.22 25.54
C ALA A 103 13.15 -5.48 24.01
N ALA A 104 14.33 -5.85 23.48
CA ALA A 104 14.62 -6.25 22.10
C ALA A 104 13.72 -7.42 21.62
N ALA A 105 13.17 -7.48 20.40
CA ALA A 105 13.70 -7.39 19.03
C ALA A 105 14.02 -8.76 18.41
N GLU A 106 13.25 -9.14 17.39
CA GLU A 106 13.60 -10.12 16.36
C GLU A 106 13.00 -9.68 15.02
N ALA A 107 13.74 -9.87 13.93
CA ALA A 107 13.33 -9.65 12.53
C ALA A 107 14.00 -10.77 11.70
N PRO A 108 13.53 -11.07 10.46
CA PRO A 108 14.05 -10.30 9.32
C PRO A 108 13.13 -10.14 8.08
N ALA A 109 13.40 -9.08 7.28
CA ALA A 109 13.33 -8.87 5.81
C ALA A 109 12.20 -9.51 4.95
N GLU A 110 11.61 -8.84 3.93
CA GLU A 110 12.25 -8.36 2.68
C GLU A 110 11.39 -7.32 1.86
N ALA A 111 12.06 -6.54 0.99
CA ALA A 111 11.63 -5.92 -0.31
C ALA A 111 10.42 -4.93 -0.40
N ILE A 112 10.30 -3.97 -1.35
CA ILE A 112 11.21 -3.02 -2.08
C ILE A 112 10.32 -2.04 -2.93
N GLU A 113 10.84 -0.86 -3.34
CA GLU A 113 10.33 0.09 -4.38
C GLU A 113 8.99 0.87 -4.12
N GLU A 114 9.03 2.21 -3.96
CA GLU A 114 8.92 3.30 -4.98
C GLU A 114 7.47 3.84 -5.12
N SER A 115 7.18 5.07 -5.55
CA SER A 115 7.86 6.38 -5.66
C SER A 115 6.74 7.44 -5.81
N ARG A 116 6.91 8.70 -5.35
CA ARG A 116 5.88 9.75 -5.59
C ARG A 116 6.45 11.16 -5.80
N ASP A 117 5.83 11.81 -6.79
CA ASP A 117 6.21 13.04 -7.47
C ASP A 117 6.29 14.32 -6.62
N ASN A 118 7.08 15.25 -7.16
CA ASN A 118 6.99 16.69 -6.93
C ASN A 118 5.62 17.26 -7.35
N ASP A 119 5.26 18.41 -6.79
CA ASP A 119 4.44 19.40 -7.49
C ASP A 119 5.21 20.72 -7.61
N LEU A 120 5.15 21.32 -8.80
CA LEU A 120 5.89 22.52 -9.20
C LEU A 120 5.03 23.77 -9.01
N VAL A 121 5.66 24.89 -8.62
CA VAL A 121 5.13 26.25 -8.89
C VAL A 121 6.24 27.05 -9.56
N TRP A 122 5.90 27.67 -10.69
CA TRP A 122 6.77 28.54 -11.48
C TRP A 122 6.31 29.99 -11.34
N ASP A 123 7.25 30.93 -11.38
CA ASP A 123 7.03 32.30 -11.88
C ASP A 123 8.32 32.80 -12.56
N LEU A 124 8.14 33.66 -13.58
CA LEU A 124 9.17 34.04 -14.56
C LEU A 124 9.80 35.43 -14.30
N PRO A 125 10.97 35.74 -14.90
CA PRO A 125 11.79 36.92 -14.55
C PRO A 125 11.72 38.07 -15.56
N GLU A 126 12.25 39.24 -15.17
CA GLU A 126 12.63 40.33 -16.08
C GLU A 126 14.05 40.87 -15.77
N LEU A 127 14.81 41.16 -16.84
CA LEU A 127 16.19 41.73 -16.88
C LEU A 127 16.09 43.25 -17.16
N ALA A 128 17.10 44.14 -17.20
CA ALA A 128 18.59 44.10 -17.14
C ALA A 128 19.09 45.52 -16.67
N ILE A 129 20.24 45.74 -15.99
CA ILE A 129 21.60 46.05 -16.53
C ILE A 129 21.61 47.40 -17.36
N GLU A 130 22.34 48.50 -17.08
CA GLU A 130 23.82 48.72 -17.14
C GLU A 130 24.32 50.18 -16.82
N GLN A 131 25.66 50.38 -16.69
CA GLN A 131 26.51 51.59 -16.96
C GLN A 131 26.43 52.92 -16.11
N ALA A 132 27.42 53.85 -16.14
CA ALA A 132 28.84 53.82 -15.64
C ALA A 132 29.62 55.17 -15.89
N ALA A 133 30.28 55.78 -14.88
CA ALA A 133 31.42 56.77 -14.94
C ALA A 133 31.87 57.17 -13.49
N ARG A 134 33.13 57.13 -13.00
CA ARG A 134 34.45 57.78 -13.32
C ARG A 134 34.58 59.28 -12.98
N PRO A 135 35.76 59.86 -12.61
CA PRO A 135 37.04 59.27 -12.10
C PRO A 135 37.73 60.05 -10.92
N GLU A 136 38.96 59.65 -10.56
CA GLU A 136 39.88 60.11 -9.48
C GLU A 136 40.64 61.44 -9.79
N ALA A 137 41.53 62.10 -9.00
CA ALA A 137 42.31 61.91 -7.74
C ALA A 137 42.72 63.33 -7.17
N PRO A 138 43.80 63.63 -6.36
CA PRO A 138 44.74 62.85 -5.52
C PRO A 138 45.01 63.41 -4.07
N GLU A 139 45.86 62.73 -3.26
CA GLU A 139 46.27 63.09 -1.87
C GLU A 139 47.66 63.76 -1.75
N PRO A 140 47.99 64.40 -0.61
CA PRO A 140 49.35 64.59 -0.12
C PRO A 140 49.63 63.92 1.26
N VAL A 141 50.86 63.41 1.42
CA VAL A 141 51.32 62.61 2.57
C VAL A 141 51.73 63.46 3.79
N ALA A 142 51.26 63.09 4.99
CA ALA A 142 51.90 63.45 6.26
C ALA A 142 51.66 62.36 7.34
N ALA A 143 52.72 61.94 8.04
CA ALA A 143 52.73 60.70 8.82
C ALA A 143 52.08 60.81 10.22
N ARG A 144 51.38 59.75 10.64
CA ARG A 144 51.18 59.45 12.08
C ARG A 144 51.09 57.95 12.34
N VAL A 145 51.72 57.53 13.44
CA VAL A 145 52.02 56.14 13.81
C VAL A 145 50.80 55.44 14.42
N GLU A 146 50.66 54.13 14.15
CA GLU A 146 49.62 53.25 14.69
C GLU A 146 49.82 52.88 16.17
N ALA A 147 48.68 52.62 16.87
CA ALA A 147 48.44 51.66 17.97
C ALA A 147 47.47 52.25 19.04
N PRO A 148 46.67 51.44 19.76
CA PRO A 148 45.46 50.86 19.19
C PRO A 148 44.22 51.06 20.08
N ALA A 149 43.07 51.38 19.47
CA ALA A 149 41.75 51.34 20.12
C ALA A 149 40.77 50.58 19.21
N GLU A 150 40.11 49.55 19.74
CA GLU A 150 39.33 48.58 18.95
C GLU A 150 38.13 49.19 18.20
N PRO A 151 38.04 49.03 16.87
CA PRO A 151 36.84 49.35 16.10
C PRO A 151 36.04 48.11 15.69
N ILE A 152 34.77 48.08 16.10
CA ILE A 152 33.59 47.52 15.41
C ILE A 152 33.80 46.20 14.65
N ARG A 153 33.38 45.06 15.25
CA ARG A 153 33.21 43.80 14.50
C ARG A 153 32.07 43.93 13.47
N PRO A 154 32.30 43.62 12.19
CA PRO A 154 31.23 43.65 11.19
C PRO A 154 30.19 42.56 11.46
N ARG A 155 28.91 42.90 11.24
CA ARG A 155 27.81 41.93 11.23
C ARG A 155 28.07 40.92 10.10
N PRO A 156 28.06 39.59 10.35
CA PRO A 156 28.25 38.63 9.28
C PRO A 156 27.11 38.77 8.27
N ALA A 157 27.45 38.78 6.97
CA ALA A 157 26.48 38.73 5.90
C ALA A 157 25.60 37.47 6.03
N PRO A 158 24.33 37.50 5.62
CA PRO A 158 23.50 36.31 5.60
C PRO A 158 24.17 35.26 4.69
N ILE A 159 24.62 34.18 5.31
CA ILE A 159 25.19 33.03 4.59
C ILE A 159 24.10 32.52 3.65
N PRO A 160 24.35 32.41 2.33
CA PRO A 160 23.35 31.86 1.42
C PRO A 160 22.96 30.46 1.92
N PRO A 161 21.67 30.07 1.85
CA PRO A 161 21.25 28.76 2.33
C PRO A 161 22.10 27.70 1.62
N LYS A 162 22.83 26.90 2.40
CA LYS A 162 23.61 25.78 1.84
C LYS A 162 22.64 24.95 0.98
N PRO A 163 23.02 24.57 -0.25
CA PRO A 163 22.20 23.71 -1.08
C PRO A 163 21.74 22.50 -0.26
N ARG A 164 20.47 22.11 -0.38
CA ARG A 164 19.96 20.88 0.24
C ARG A 164 20.86 19.74 -0.20
N GLU A 165 21.42 19.00 0.76
CA GLU A 165 22.12 17.76 0.44
C GLU A 165 21.08 16.80 -0.16
N PRO A 166 21.30 16.27 -1.39
CA PRO A 166 20.32 15.46 -2.08
C PRO A 166 19.99 14.20 -1.27
N SER A 167 18.73 13.78 -1.29
CA SER A 167 18.29 12.54 -0.63
C SER A 167 19.03 11.32 -1.20
N PRO A 168 19.13 10.18 -0.48
CA PRO A 168 19.81 8.99 -1.01
C PRO A 168 19.17 8.44 -2.30
N ILE A 169 17.91 8.79 -2.60
CA ILE A 169 17.21 8.45 -3.85
C ILE A 169 17.61 9.43 -4.96
N GLU A 170 17.64 10.74 -4.70
CA GLU A 170 18.13 11.73 -5.66
C GLU A 170 19.62 11.49 -5.97
N GLN A 171 20.44 11.16 -4.97
CA GLN A 171 21.84 10.73 -5.18
C GLN A 171 21.93 9.48 -6.06
N ALA A 172 20.99 8.54 -5.95
CA ALA A 172 20.95 7.35 -6.82
C ALA A 172 20.48 7.68 -8.25
N ILE A 173 19.52 8.60 -8.42
CA ILE A 173 19.03 9.07 -9.73
C ILE A 173 20.10 9.92 -10.43
N ASP A 174 20.73 10.86 -9.73
CA ASP A 174 21.84 11.66 -10.25
C ASP A 174 23.05 10.77 -10.57
N TRP A 175 23.34 9.78 -9.72
CA TRP A 175 24.36 8.75 -10.02
C TRP A 175 23.98 7.97 -11.28
N ALA A 176 22.71 7.57 -11.46
CA ALA A 176 22.23 6.86 -12.64
C ALA A 176 22.25 7.72 -13.92
N GLN A 177 21.86 8.99 -13.86
CA GLN A 177 21.91 9.92 -15.00
C GLN A 177 23.35 10.27 -15.37
N ASN A 178 24.23 10.54 -14.40
CA ASN A 178 25.67 10.68 -14.65
C ASN A 178 26.32 9.35 -15.10
N TRP A 179 25.70 8.21 -14.80
CA TRP A 179 26.13 6.91 -15.30
C TRP A 179 25.72 6.68 -16.77
N LEU A 180 24.52 7.15 -17.18
CA LEU A 180 23.89 7.00 -18.51
C LEU A 180 24.23 8.08 -19.54
N PHE A 181 24.48 9.33 -19.11
CA PHE A 181 24.76 10.47 -20.00
C PHE A 181 26.07 11.22 -19.69
N GLY A 182 26.74 10.93 -18.56
CA GLY A 182 28.00 11.57 -18.18
C GLY A 182 29.21 11.15 -19.06
N GLY A 183 30.30 11.93 -18.98
CA GLY A 183 31.45 11.93 -19.90
C GLY A 183 32.33 10.67 -20.01
N ASN A 184 31.82 9.48 -19.72
CA ASN A 184 32.46 8.20 -20.01
C ASN A 184 31.47 7.12 -20.52
N THR A 185 30.28 7.52 -20.96
CA THR A 185 29.25 6.61 -21.49
C THR A 185 29.62 5.98 -22.82
N VAL A 186 30.31 6.70 -23.71
CA VAL A 186 30.85 6.11 -24.96
C VAL A 186 31.81 4.94 -24.65
N LEU A 187 32.58 5.02 -23.56
CA LEU A 187 33.44 3.92 -23.09
C LEU A 187 32.63 2.77 -22.49
N ARG A 188 31.61 3.06 -21.66
CA ARG A 188 30.76 2.04 -21.01
C ARG A 188 29.87 1.30 -22.01
N VAL A 189 29.19 2.05 -22.88
CA VAL A 189 28.42 1.54 -24.03
C VAL A 189 29.36 0.85 -25.02
N GLY A 190 30.58 1.34 -25.21
CA GLY A 190 31.62 0.67 -25.97
C GLY A 190 31.98 -0.71 -25.41
N VAL A 191 32.22 -0.83 -24.10
CA VAL A 191 32.46 -2.13 -23.44
C VAL A 191 31.23 -3.04 -23.52
N LEU A 192 30.02 -2.50 -23.39
CA LEU A 192 28.77 -3.26 -23.50
C LEU A 192 28.52 -3.75 -24.94
N LEU A 193 28.77 -2.91 -25.96
CA LEU A 193 28.70 -3.25 -27.38
C LEU A 193 29.81 -4.22 -27.80
N LEU A 194 31.00 -4.14 -27.19
CA LEU A 194 32.08 -5.09 -27.43
C LEU A 194 31.73 -6.45 -26.82
N PHE A 195 31.06 -6.49 -25.68
CA PHE A 195 30.50 -7.71 -25.06
C PHE A 195 29.36 -8.33 -25.91
N LEU A 196 28.39 -7.51 -26.37
CA LEU A 196 27.29 -7.94 -27.25
C LEU A 196 27.78 -8.33 -28.66
N GLY A 197 28.76 -7.59 -29.19
CA GLY A 197 29.43 -7.87 -30.45
C GLY A 197 30.19 -9.19 -30.40
N LEU A 198 30.86 -9.51 -29.27
CA LEU A 198 31.47 -10.82 -29.06
C LEU A 198 30.42 -11.95 -29.10
N ALA A 199 29.23 -11.74 -28.52
CA ALA A 199 28.15 -12.73 -28.52
C ALA A 199 27.56 -12.97 -29.92
N PHE A 200 27.34 -11.92 -30.71
CA PHE A 200 26.91 -12.05 -32.10
C PHE A 200 28.01 -12.62 -33.01
N LEU A 201 29.28 -12.24 -32.81
CA LEU A 201 30.42 -12.82 -33.51
C LEU A 201 30.54 -14.32 -33.23
N LEU A 202 30.29 -14.75 -31.98
CA LEU A 202 30.30 -16.16 -31.59
C LEU A 202 29.18 -16.96 -32.30
N ARG A 203 28.01 -16.34 -32.53
CA ARG A 203 26.88 -16.91 -33.27
C ARG A 203 27.12 -16.97 -34.78
N TYR A 204 27.65 -15.90 -35.37
CA TYR A 204 28.04 -15.90 -36.79
C TYR A 204 29.17 -16.89 -37.06
N ALA A 205 30.14 -17.01 -36.15
CA ALA A 205 31.21 -18.01 -36.25
C ALA A 205 30.72 -19.45 -36.08
N THR A 206 29.61 -19.71 -35.37
CA THR A 206 28.99 -21.06 -35.36
C THR A 206 28.27 -21.42 -36.65
N GLU A 207 27.83 -20.44 -37.43
CA GLU A 207 27.10 -20.67 -38.69
C GLU A 207 28.05 -20.83 -39.91
N GLY A 208 29.37 -20.60 -39.74
CA GLY A 208 30.34 -20.68 -40.85
C GLY A 208 31.78 -21.11 -40.59
N MET A 209 32.23 -21.38 -39.34
CA MET A 209 33.65 -21.70 -39.04
C MET A 209 33.88 -22.87 -38.05
N VAL A 210 34.81 -23.76 -38.40
CA VAL A 210 35.11 -25.01 -37.64
C VAL A 210 36.25 -24.80 -36.63
N VAL A 211 35.96 -24.21 -35.46
CA VAL A 211 36.92 -24.06 -34.35
C VAL A 211 36.47 -24.83 -33.09
N PRO A 212 37.31 -25.67 -32.45
CA PRO A 212 36.93 -26.41 -31.24
C PRO A 212 36.51 -25.53 -30.05
N ILE A 213 35.48 -25.93 -29.31
CA ILE A 213 34.85 -25.13 -28.23
C ILE A 213 35.86 -24.76 -27.11
N ALA A 214 36.75 -25.67 -26.73
CA ALA A 214 37.78 -25.41 -25.72
C ALA A 214 38.70 -24.23 -26.09
N VAL A 215 39.07 -24.09 -27.37
CA VAL A 215 39.90 -22.99 -27.88
C VAL A 215 39.15 -21.65 -27.79
N ARG A 216 37.82 -21.65 -27.97
CA ARG A 216 36.97 -20.45 -27.83
C ARG A 216 36.96 -19.95 -26.38
N TYR A 217 36.77 -20.84 -25.41
CA TYR A 217 36.85 -20.51 -23.98
C TYR A 217 38.25 -20.08 -23.54
N ALA A 218 39.30 -20.72 -24.05
CA ALA A 218 40.68 -20.30 -23.83
C ALA A 218 40.96 -18.89 -24.40
N GLY A 219 40.40 -18.55 -25.57
CA GLY A 219 40.50 -17.20 -26.15
C GLY A 219 39.82 -16.12 -25.29
N VAL A 220 38.64 -16.41 -24.72
CA VAL A 220 37.96 -15.50 -23.78
C VAL A 220 38.72 -15.36 -22.47
N ALA A 221 39.26 -16.45 -21.93
CA ALA A 221 40.11 -16.40 -20.72
C ALA A 221 41.40 -15.59 -20.97
N ALA A 222 42.05 -15.79 -22.13
CA ALA A 222 43.24 -15.04 -22.53
C ALA A 222 42.95 -13.54 -22.71
N SER A 223 41.81 -13.17 -23.28
CA SER A 223 41.41 -11.75 -23.39
C SER A 223 41.13 -11.13 -22.02
N ALA A 224 40.54 -11.86 -21.08
CA ALA A 224 40.34 -11.39 -19.70
C ALA A 224 41.66 -11.19 -18.94
N ILE A 225 42.65 -12.09 -19.14
CA ILE A 225 44.01 -11.93 -18.60
C ILE A 225 44.72 -10.73 -19.25
N ALA A 226 44.53 -10.50 -20.56
CA ALA A 226 45.06 -9.33 -21.25
C ALA A 226 44.45 -8.02 -20.73
N LEU A 227 43.14 -8.00 -20.42
CA LEU A 227 42.46 -6.86 -19.78
C LEU A 227 43.03 -6.58 -18.37
N LEU A 228 43.34 -7.61 -17.59
CA LEU A 228 44.03 -7.47 -16.29
C LEU A 228 45.43 -6.90 -16.44
N GLY A 229 46.23 -7.41 -17.39
CA GLY A 229 47.57 -6.91 -17.69
C GLY A 229 47.57 -5.46 -18.18
N LEU A 230 46.63 -5.10 -19.06
CA LEU A 230 46.46 -3.74 -19.56
C LEU A 230 46.01 -2.79 -18.44
N GLY A 231 45.09 -3.23 -17.58
CA GLY A 231 44.65 -2.48 -16.40
C GLY A 231 45.76 -2.31 -15.35
N TRP A 232 46.66 -3.29 -15.21
CA TRP A 232 47.86 -3.18 -14.37
C TRP A 232 48.87 -2.19 -14.97
N TRP A 233 49.06 -2.17 -16.29
CA TRP A 233 49.94 -1.21 -16.96
C TRP A 233 49.39 0.23 -16.85
N LEU A 234 48.08 0.43 -17.07
CA LEU A 234 47.44 1.75 -16.98
C LEU A 234 47.36 2.33 -15.56
N ARG A 235 47.56 1.52 -14.50
CA ARG A 235 47.42 1.96 -13.09
C ARG A 235 48.25 3.20 -12.72
N ARG A 236 49.38 3.43 -13.41
CA ARG A 236 50.27 4.60 -13.21
C ARG A 236 49.89 5.84 -14.04
N ARG A 237 49.07 5.68 -15.09
CA ARG A 237 48.67 6.76 -16.02
C ARG A 237 47.24 7.23 -15.80
N ASN A 238 46.32 6.31 -15.55
CA ASN A 238 44.92 6.62 -15.24
C ASN A 238 44.37 5.56 -14.27
N PRO A 239 44.45 5.82 -12.94
CA PRO A 239 44.12 4.80 -11.93
C PRO A 239 42.65 4.38 -11.96
N GLY A 240 41.72 5.29 -12.26
CA GLY A 240 40.30 4.98 -12.39
C GLY A 240 39.99 4.03 -13.55
N TYR A 241 40.56 4.31 -14.73
CA TYR A 241 40.44 3.43 -15.90
C TYR A 241 41.08 2.06 -15.66
N GLY A 242 42.28 2.04 -15.06
CA GLY A 242 42.98 0.80 -14.72
C GLY A 242 42.18 -0.11 -13.78
N LEU A 243 41.55 0.45 -12.74
CA LEU A 243 40.70 -0.29 -11.80
C LEU A 243 39.42 -0.84 -12.45
N MET A 244 38.77 -0.07 -13.34
CA MET A 244 37.60 -0.56 -14.09
C MET A 244 37.95 -1.74 -15.00
N LEU A 245 39.08 -1.67 -15.71
CA LEU A 245 39.51 -2.73 -16.62
C LEU A 245 39.93 -4.01 -15.87
N GLN A 246 40.58 -3.86 -14.70
CA GLN A 246 40.88 -4.98 -13.81
C GLN A 246 39.59 -5.62 -13.24
N GLY A 247 38.62 -4.81 -12.81
CA GLY A 247 37.32 -5.32 -12.34
C GLY A 247 36.57 -6.11 -13.42
N ALA A 248 36.55 -5.59 -14.66
CA ALA A 248 35.97 -6.28 -15.81
C ALA A 248 36.70 -7.60 -16.12
N GLY A 249 38.03 -7.61 -16.11
CA GLY A 249 38.83 -8.82 -16.31
C GLY A 249 38.56 -9.92 -15.26
N ILE A 250 38.45 -9.55 -13.98
CA ILE A 250 38.08 -10.49 -12.90
C ILE A 250 36.67 -11.04 -13.13
N ALA A 251 35.70 -10.19 -13.45
CA ALA A 251 34.31 -10.60 -13.69
C ALA A 251 34.18 -11.55 -14.90
N VAL A 252 34.89 -11.28 -16.00
CA VAL A 252 34.91 -12.16 -17.17
C VAL A 252 35.57 -13.51 -16.84
N LEU A 253 36.65 -13.55 -16.04
CA LEU A 253 37.23 -14.82 -15.59
C LEU A 253 36.25 -15.65 -14.75
N TYR A 254 35.56 -15.03 -13.78
CA TYR A 254 34.51 -15.68 -12.98
C TYR A 254 33.42 -16.28 -13.86
N LEU A 255 32.89 -15.50 -14.82
CA LEU A 255 31.83 -15.96 -15.73
C LEU A 255 32.32 -17.04 -16.70
N THR A 256 33.57 -16.96 -17.15
CA THR A 256 34.19 -17.93 -18.07
C THR A 256 34.37 -19.29 -17.37
N ILE A 257 34.86 -19.30 -16.13
CA ILE A 257 35.00 -20.52 -15.31
C ILE A 257 33.61 -21.14 -15.05
N PHE A 258 32.61 -20.32 -14.72
CA PHE A 258 31.23 -20.80 -14.52
C PHE A 258 30.64 -21.39 -15.81
N ALA A 259 30.76 -20.70 -16.95
CA ALA A 259 30.25 -21.17 -18.24
C ALA A 259 30.92 -22.47 -18.71
N ALA A 260 32.25 -22.59 -18.53
CA ALA A 260 33.03 -23.79 -18.85
C ALA A 260 32.81 -24.96 -17.87
N MET A 261 32.06 -24.76 -16.78
CA MET A 261 31.60 -25.82 -15.89
C MET A 261 30.12 -26.18 -16.13
N ARG A 262 29.25 -25.17 -16.34
CA ARG A 262 27.78 -25.33 -16.37
C ARG A 262 27.14 -25.40 -17.74
N LEU A 263 27.69 -24.73 -18.76
CA LEU A 263 27.07 -24.61 -20.10
C LEU A 263 27.71 -25.57 -21.11
N HIS A 264 29.04 -25.66 -21.08
CA HIS A 264 29.80 -26.65 -21.83
C HIS A 264 30.75 -27.32 -20.83
N PRO A 265 30.51 -28.59 -20.42
CA PRO A 265 31.20 -29.21 -19.29
C PRO A 265 32.66 -29.56 -19.63
N LEU A 266 33.50 -28.53 -19.64
CA LEU A 266 34.93 -28.56 -19.94
C LEU A 266 35.79 -28.60 -18.67
N LEU A 267 35.22 -28.20 -17.53
CA LEU A 267 35.85 -28.18 -16.20
C LEU A 267 35.01 -28.95 -15.19
N GLY A 268 35.66 -29.80 -14.40
CA GLY A 268 35.05 -30.44 -13.24
C GLY A 268 34.82 -29.46 -12.09
N ALA A 269 33.83 -29.71 -11.23
CA ALA A 269 33.49 -28.81 -10.11
C ALA A 269 34.67 -28.54 -9.15
N LYS A 270 35.58 -29.51 -8.96
CA LYS A 270 36.81 -29.34 -8.17
C LYS A 270 37.82 -28.40 -8.84
N GLU A 271 37.95 -28.48 -10.16
CA GLU A 271 38.85 -27.65 -10.97
C GLU A 271 38.33 -26.21 -11.07
N ALA A 272 37.02 -26.07 -11.28
CA ALA A 272 36.33 -24.78 -11.26
C ALA A 272 36.48 -24.11 -9.88
N LEU A 273 36.22 -24.82 -8.78
CA LEU A 273 36.44 -24.29 -7.42
C LEU A 273 37.91 -23.87 -7.22
N GLY A 274 38.88 -24.70 -7.62
CA GLY A 274 40.31 -24.38 -7.54
C GLY A 274 40.67 -23.09 -8.30
N LEU A 275 40.18 -22.94 -9.53
CA LEU A 275 40.38 -21.73 -10.34
C LEU A 275 39.73 -20.49 -9.71
N LEU A 276 38.52 -20.61 -9.16
CA LEU A 276 37.84 -19.50 -8.46
C LEU A 276 38.60 -19.07 -7.19
N VAL A 277 39.23 -20.02 -6.47
CA VAL A 277 40.11 -19.69 -5.34
C VAL A 277 41.35 -18.94 -5.80
N VAL A 278 42.01 -19.38 -6.87
CA VAL A 278 43.17 -18.66 -7.44
C VAL A 278 42.77 -17.25 -7.87
N VAL A 279 41.65 -17.07 -8.59
CA VAL A 279 41.15 -15.75 -8.99
C VAL A 279 40.84 -14.88 -7.77
N THR A 280 40.24 -15.43 -6.71
CA THR A 280 39.96 -14.72 -5.45
C THR A 280 41.23 -14.23 -4.76
N VAL A 281 42.22 -15.11 -4.61
CA VAL A 281 43.51 -14.78 -3.96
C VAL A 281 44.27 -13.74 -4.79
N CYS A 282 44.37 -13.90 -6.11
CA CYS A 282 44.98 -12.90 -6.99
C CYS A 282 44.26 -11.55 -6.92
N SER A 283 42.92 -11.55 -6.87
CA SER A 283 42.11 -10.32 -6.73
C SER A 283 42.34 -9.63 -5.38
N ALA A 284 42.42 -10.38 -4.28
CA ALA A 284 42.73 -9.85 -2.96
C ALA A 284 44.15 -9.27 -2.89
N VAL A 285 45.14 -9.93 -3.48
CA VAL A 285 46.52 -9.41 -3.59
C VAL A 285 46.56 -8.12 -4.41
N LEU A 286 45.87 -8.07 -5.56
CA LEU A 286 45.75 -6.84 -6.38
C LEU A 286 45.05 -5.71 -5.62
N ALA A 287 44.04 -6.01 -4.80
CA ALA A 287 43.33 -5.03 -3.99
C ALA A 287 44.20 -4.44 -2.87
N VAL A 288 44.96 -5.28 -2.16
CA VAL A 288 45.90 -4.84 -1.12
C VAL A 288 47.05 -4.04 -1.73
N ALA A 289 47.65 -4.53 -2.82
CA ALA A 289 48.76 -3.87 -3.51
C ALA A 289 48.41 -2.50 -4.12
N GLN A 290 47.14 -2.25 -4.43
CA GLN A 290 46.64 -0.98 -4.98
C GLN A 290 45.82 -0.16 -3.96
N ASN A 291 45.72 -0.63 -2.70
CA ASN A 291 44.92 -0.02 -1.63
C ASN A 291 43.45 0.26 -2.06
N ALA A 292 42.87 -0.64 -2.87
CA ALA A 292 41.60 -0.45 -3.56
C ALA A 292 40.47 -1.25 -2.91
N MET A 293 39.70 -0.59 -2.03
CA MET A 293 38.59 -1.21 -1.28
C MET A 293 37.55 -1.90 -2.19
N GLY A 294 37.26 -1.34 -3.37
CA GLY A 294 36.30 -1.92 -4.32
C GLY A 294 36.72 -3.30 -4.85
N LEU A 295 38.02 -3.50 -5.13
CA LEU A 295 38.54 -4.80 -5.54
C LEU A 295 38.55 -5.80 -4.37
N ALA A 296 38.79 -5.34 -3.14
CA ALA A 296 38.75 -6.20 -1.95
C ALA A 296 37.31 -6.67 -1.65
N ALA A 297 36.32 -5.79 -1.79
CA ALA A 297 34.91 -6.15 -1.63
C ALA A 297 34.45 -7.12 -2.73
N ALA A 298 34.83 -6.89 -4.00
CA ALA A 298 34.54 -7.80 -5.10
C ALA A 298 35.19 -9.19 -4.90
N ALA A 299 36.44 -9.24 -4.43
CA ALA A 299 37.13 -10.49 -4.10
C ALA A 299 36.45 -11.24 -2.95
N ALA A 300 36.04 -10.54 -1.88
CA ALA A 300 35.36 -11.16 -0.74
C ALA A 300 33.97 -11.70 -1.13
N LEU A 301 33.17 -10.93 -1.85
CA LEU A 301 31.85 -11.36 -2.35
C LEU A 301 31.98 -12.56 -3.31
N GLY A 302 32.93 -12.51 -4.26
CA GLY A 302 33.23 -13.63 -5.14
C GLY A 302 33.68 -14.89 -4.38
N GLY A 303 34.50 -14.72 -3.34
CA GLY A 303 34.93 -15.80 -2.46
C GLY A 303 33.78 -16.49 -1.74
N PHE A 304 32.89 -15.74 -1.09
CA PHE A 304 31.70 -16.35 -0.44
C PHE A 304 30.70 -16.94 -1.46
N ALA A 305 30.63 -16.40 -2.68
CA ALA A 305 29.79 -16.93 -3.75
C ALA A 305 30.35 -18.20 -4.41
N ALA A 306 31.67 -18.39 -4.46
CA ALA A 306 32.29 -19.48 -5.22
C ALA A 306 31.79 -20.89 -4.82
N PRO A 307 31.70 -21.28 -3.52
CA PRO A 307 31.15 -22.59 -3.14
C PRO A 307 29.67 -22.77 -3.48
N ILE A 308 28.90 -21.67 -3.50
CA ILE A 308 27.48 -21.69 -3.86
C ILE A 308 27.34 -21.95 -5.37
N LEU A 309 28.11 -21.24 -6.18
CA LEU A 309 28.13 -21.35 -7.65
C LEU A 309 28.66 -22.71 -8.14
N THR A 310 29.59 -23.34 -7.41
CA THR A 310 30.14 -24.68 -7.70
C THR A 310 29.46 -25.81 -6.92
N SER A 311 28.35 -25.55 -6.23
CA SER A 311 27.71 -26.55 -5.38
C SER A 311 27.19 -27.75 -6.19
N THR A 312 27.65 -28.94 -5.81
CA THR A 312 27.23 -30.23 -6.40
C THR A 312 26.11 -30.93 -5.61
N GLY A 313 25.58 -30.29 -4.57
CA GLY A 313 24.54 -30.87 -3.71
C GLY A 313 25.03 -31.95 -2.72
N SER A 314 26.35 -32.15 -2.59
CA SER A 314 26.96 -33.25 -1.83
C SER A 314 26.86 -33.18 -0.29
N GLY A 315 26.27 -32.12 0.27
CA GLY A 315 25.96 -31.99 1.71
C GLY A 315 27.15 -31.87 2.67
N ASN A 316 28.40 -31.90 2.19
CA ASN A 316 29.60 -31.90 3.04
C ASN A 316 29.87 -30.51 3.66
N HIS A 317 29.36 -30.30 4.88
CA HIS A 317 29.53 -29.06 5.66
C HIS A 317 30.98 -28.85 6.11
N VAL A 318 31.73 -29.91 6.38
CA VAL A 318 33.15 -29.83 6.78
C VAL A 318 33.98 -29.14 5.70
N ALA A 319 33.77 -29.49 4.43
CA ALA A 319 34.45 -28.85 3.30
C ALA A 319 34.07 -27.36 3.17
N LEU A 320 32.79 -27.04 3.32
CA LEU A 320 32.27 -25.66 3.24
C LEU A 320 32.80 -24.77 4.38
N PHE A 321 32.75 -25.26 5.62
CA PHE A 321 33.21 -24.51 6.78
C PHE A 321 34.73 -24.43 6.87
N THR A 322 35.48 -25.45 6.43
CA THR A 322 36.94 -25.35 6.25
C THR A 322 37.31 -24.29 5.20
N TYR A 323 36.55 -24.20 4.11
CA TYR A 323 36.71 -23.13 3.12
C TYR A 323 36.43 -21.74 3.71
N PHE A 324 35.38 -21.59 4.53
CA PHE A 324 35.12 -20.32 5.23
C PHE A 324 36.17 -20.00 6.30
N ILE A 325 36.78 -20.98 6.98
CA ILE A 325 37.95 -20.72 7.83
C ILE A 325 39.08 -20.11 6.99
N LEU A 326 39.39 -20.67 5.81
CA LEU A 326 40.44 -20.14 4.92
C LEU A 326 40.14 -18.71 4.45
N LEU A 327 38.90 -18.45 4.01
CA LEU A 327 38.48 -17.12 3.54
C LEU A 327 38.50 -16.09 4.68
N ASN A 328 38.03 -16.46 5.88
CA ASN A 328 38.08 -15.60 7.06
C ASN A 328 39.48 -15.44 7.65
N ALA A 329 40.38 -16.42 7.49
CA ALA A 329 41.79 -16.24 7.81
C ALA A 329 42.43 -15.19 6.89
N GLY A 330 42.01 -15.13 5.62
CA GLY A 330 42.35 -14.03 4.71
C GLY A 330 41.82 -12.67 5.19
N ILE A 331 40.55 -12.59 5.61
CA ILE A 331 39.96 -11.37 6.17
C ILE A 331 40.66 -10.95 7.47
N LEU A 332 40.93 -11.89 8.39
CA LEU A 332 41.68 -11.69 9.64
C LEU A 332 43.11 -11.19 9.38
N ALA A 333 43.80 -11.77 8.38
CA ALA A 333 45.12 -11.31 7.96
C ALA A 333 45.08 -9.89 7.38
N ILE A 334 44.07 -9.56 6.55
CA ILE A 334 43.88 -8.18 6.07
C ILE A 334 43.55 -7.24 7.23
N ALA A 335 42.72 -7.64 8.19
CA ALA A 335 42.36 -6.86 9.38
C ALA A 335 43.59 -6.54 10.27
N TRP A 336 44.61 -7.40 10.28
CA TRP A 336 45.91 -7.11 10.91
C TRP A 336 46.60 -5.89 10.26
N PHE A 337 46.48 -5.73 8.94
CA PHE A 337 47.17 -4.70 8.15
C PHE A 337 46.31 -3.50 7.73
N LYS A 338 44.97 -3.58 7.75
CA LYS A 338 44.01 -2.53 7.34
C LYS A 338 42.69 -2.64 8.11
N ALA A 339 42.21 -1.55 8.71
CA ALA A 339 40.93 -1.50 9.43
C ALA A 339 39.71 -1.26 8.52
N TRP A 340 39.49 -2.12 7.51
CA TRP A 340 38.37 -1.98 6.56
C TRP A 340 37.06 -2.60 7.11
N ARG A 341 36.21 -1.78 7.74
CA ARG A 341 34.92 -2.21 8.33
C ARG A 341 34.03 -3.01 7.35
N LEU A 342 33.91 -2.55 6.11
CA LEU A 342 33.07 -3.20 5.09
C LEU A 342 33.50 -4.65 4.81
N LEU A 343 34.81 -4.93 4.82
CA LEU A 343 35.33 -6.29 4.59
C LEU A 343 34.99 -7.23 5.75
N ASN A 344 35.14 -6.74 6.99
CA ASN A 344 34.79 -7.51 8.19
C ASN A 344 33.29 -7.84 8.23
N LEU A 345 32.43 -6.91 7.81
CA LEU A 345 30.98 -7.10 7.76
C LEU A 345 30.57 -8.13 6.69
N ILE A 346 31.13 -8.03 5.48
CA ILE A 346 30.92 -9.03 4.41
C ILE A 346 31.32 -10.42 4.91
N GLY A 347 32.46 -10.54 5.59
CA GLY A 347 32.88 -11.78 6.24
C GLY A 347 31.87 -12.30 7.27
N PHE A 348 31.50 -11.47 8.24
CA PHE A 348 30.62 -11.85 9.34
C PHE A 348 29.25 -12.32 8.86
N VAL A 349 28.63 -11.56 7.95
CA VAL A 349 27.33 -11.89 7.35
C VAL A 349 27.43 -13.15 6.48
N GLY A 350 28.47 -13.28 5.66
CA GLY A 350 28.69 -14.48 4.86
C GLY A 350 28.84 -15.74 5.73
N THR A 351 29.61 -15.65 6.81
CA THR A 351 29.95 -16.82 7.64
C THR A 351 28.80 -17.26 8.55
N PHE A 352 28.26 -16.34 9.37
CA PHE A 352 27.17 -16.68 10.27
C PHE A 352 25.84 -16.80 9.52
N GLY A 353 25.59 -16.04 8.46
CA GLY A 353 24.38 -16.15 7.65
C GLY A 353 24.28 -17.49 6.93
N ILE A 354 25.35 -17.93 6.26
CA ILE A 354 25.37 -19.25 5.60
C ILE A 354 25.42 -20.38 6.63
N GLY A 355 26.15 -20.21 7.73
CA GLY A 355 26.19 -21.17 8.84
C GLY A 355 24.81 -21.39 9.50
N PHE A 356 24.06 -20.31 9.74
CA PHE A 356 22.69 -20.35 10.28
C PHE A 356 21.71 -20.97 9.27
N ALA A 357 21.80 -20.60 7.99
CA ALA A 357 20.98 -21.18 6.92
C ALA A 357 21.22 -22.70 6.75
N TRP A 358 22.46 -23.16 6.94
CA TRP A 358 22.78 -24.59 7.00
C TRP A 358 22.25 -25.24 8.29
N GLY A 359 22.44 -24.60 9.45
CA GLY A 359 21.98 -25.09 10.75
C GLY A 359 20.48 -25.37 10.79
N LEU A 360 19.66 -24.45 10.26
CA LEU A 360 18.20 -24.62 10.18
C LEU A 360 17.76 -25.74 9.23
N ARG A 361 18.53 -26.04 8.18
CA ARG A 361 18.11 -26.94 7.09
C ARG A 361 18.74 -28.33 7.14
N SER A 362 19.86 -28.50 7.85
CA SER A 362 20.72 -29.69 7.69
C SER A 362 21.42 -30.18 8.96
N TYR A 363 21.33 -29.47 10.09
CA TYR A 363 21.93 -29.94 11.35
C TYR A 363 21.18 -31.13 11.95
N ARG A 364 21.91 -32.04 12.59
CA ARG A 364 21.37 -33.12 13.43
C ARG A 364 22.29 -33.37 14.63
N PRO A 365 21.80 -33.91 15.77
CA PRO A 365 22.62 -34.13 16.96
C PRO A 365 23.85 -35.01 16.73
N GLU A 366 23.83 -35.94 15.78
CA GLU A 366 24.97 -36.80 15.47
C GLU A 366 26.13 -36.02 14.83
N LEU A 367 25.84 -34.86 14.23
CA LEU A 367 26.85 -33.96 13.65
C LEU A 367 27.49 -33.04 14.69
N PHE A 368 27.06 -33.06 15.95
CA PHE A 368 27.54 -32.18 17.04
C PHE A 368 29.07 -32.12 17.09
N GLY A 369 29.73 -33.26 17.26
CA GLY A 369 31.20 -33.34 17.37
C GLY A 369 31.96 -32.83 16.15
N SER A 370 31.31 -32.77 14.97
CA SER A 370 31.87 -32.17 13.76
C SER A 370 31.56 -30.69 13.60
N THR A 371 30.49 -30.18 14.20
CA THR A 371 29.97 -28.81 14.02
C THR A 371 30.47 -27.87 15.12
N GLU A 372 30.51 -28.35 16.36
CA GLU A 372 30.96 -27.61 17.54
C GLU A 372 32.34 -26.97 17.36
N PRO A 373 33.38 -27.65 16.81
CA PRO A 373 34.69 -27.03 16.63
C PRO A 373 34.67 -25.85 15.64
N PHE A 374 33.81 -25.90 14.60
CA PHE A 374 33.66 -24.78 13.67
C PHE A 374 32.95 -23.60 14.31
N LEU A 375 31.88 -23.84 15.09
CA LEU A 375 31.16 -22.76 15.80
C LEU A 375 32.09 -22.02 16.77
N VAL A 376 32.84 -22.77 17.59
CA VAL A 376 33.86 -22.22 18.50
C VAL A 376 34.96 -21.47 17.72
N THR A 377 35.44 -22.03 16.61
CA THR A 377 36.49 -21.39 15.78
C THR A 377 35.99 -20.08 15.17
N PHE A 378 34.79 -20.03 14.59
CA PHE A 378 34.23 -18.80 14.04
C PHE A 378 33.97 -17.76 15.13
N PHE A 379 33.41 -18.16 16.28
CA PHE A 379 33.24 -17.27 17.44
C PHE A 379 34.57 -16.64 17.86
N LEU A 380 35.62 -17.45 18.06
CA LEU A 380 36.95 -16.95 18.44
C LEU A 380 37.60 -16.08 17.34
N MET A 381 37.42 -16.42 16.06
CA MET A 381 37.92 -15.61 14.95
C MET A 381 37.26 -14.22 14.92
N TYR A 382 35.95 -14.10 15.11
CA TYR A 382 35.29 -12.79 15.11
C TYR A 382 35.53 -11.98 16.39
N VAL A 383 35.66 -12.63 17.54
CA VAL A 383 36.17 -11.97 18.76
C VAL A 383 37.59 -11.44 18.52
N ALA A 384 38.47 -12.20 17.86
CA ALA A 384 39.81 -11.75 17.49
C ALA A 384 39.81 -10.61 16.45
N ILE A 385 38.97 -10.67 15.41
CA ILE A 385 38.80 -9.58 14.43
C ILE A 385 38.31 -8.30 15.12
N GLY A 386 37.32 -8.39 16.01
CA GLY A 386 36.83 -7.25 16.79
C GLY A 386 37.91 -6.63 17.69
N LEU A 387 38.68 -7.46 18.40
CA LEU A 387 39.80 -7.01 19.23
C LEU A 387 40.95 -6.41 18.43
N LEU A 388 41.25 -6.94 17.23
CA LEU A 388 42.28 -6.40 16.33
C LEU A 388 41.85 -5.09 15.67
N PHE A 389 40.59 -4.99 15.22
CA PHE A 389 40.01 -3.78 14.67
C PHE A 389 40.05 -2.64 15.71
N ALA A 390 39.62 -2.93 16.94
CA ALA A 390 39.77 -2.01 18.07
C ALA A 390 41.25 -1.66 18.28
N ARG A 391 42.13 -2.62 18.58
CA ARG A 391 43.57 -2.37 18.82
C ARG A 391 44.24 -1.51 17.74
N ARG A 392 43.85 -1.68 16.47
CA ARG A 392 44.38 -0.92 15.34
C ARG A 392 43.86 0.52 15.32
N LYS A 393 42.54 0.71 15.46
CA LYS A 393 41.96 2.05 15.67
C LYS A 393 42.61 2.76 16.87
N LEU A 394 42.96 2.05 17.96
CA LEU A 394 43.59 2.64 19.16
C LEU A 394 44.98 3.20 18.86
N ARG A 395 45.73 2.53 17.96
CA ARG A 395 47.05 2.99 17.50
C ARG A 395 46.97 4.12 16.48
N GLU A 396 45.93 4.15 15.66
CA GLU A 396 45.65 5.24 14.72
C GLU A 396 45.06 6.48 15.43
N ALA A 397 44.65 6.35 16.70
CA ALA A 397 44.13 7.41 17.56
C ALA A 397 45.09 7.79 18.72
N ALA A 398 46.37 7.97 18.41
CA ALA A 398 47.42 8.23 19.42
C ALA A 398 47.25 9.54 20.22
N ASP A 399 46.48 10.51 19.72
CA ASP A 399 46.23 11.82 20.36
C ASP A 399 44.98 11.80 21.29
N ALA A 400 44.81 10.75 22.09
CA ALA A 400 43.71 10.61 23.03
C ALA A 400 44.06 11.13 24.45
N PRO A 401 43.20 11.93 25.11
CA PRO A 401 43.46 12.42 26.47
C PRO A 401 43.51 11.29 27.50
N THR A 402 44.16 11.51 28.64
CA THR A 402 44.44 10.47 29.66
C THR A 402 43.47 10.43 30.85
N GLU A 403 42.61 11.43 31.03
CA GLU A 403 41.64 11.49 32.14
C GLU A 403 40.34 10.72 31.86
N ARG A 404 39.80 10.03 32.88
CA ARG A 404 38.64 9.12 32.77
C ARG A 404 37.39 9.78 32.17
N ASP A 405 37.01 10.95 32.70
CA ASP A 405 35.78 11.64 32.28
C ASP A 405 35.96 12.46 30.99
N ALA A 406 37.21 12.77 30.61
CA ALA A 406 37.54 13.33 29.30
C ALA A 406 37.50 12.24 28.22
N LEU A 407 38.05 11.06 28.50
CA LEU A 407 38.00 9.87 27.63
C LEU A 407 36.57 9.43 27.34
N LEU A 408 35.71 9.33 28.36
CA LEU A 408 34.31 8.96 28.17
C LEU A 408 33.58 9.95 27.24
N ARG A 409 33.72 11.26 27.47
CA ARG A 409 33.11 12.29 26.60
C ARG A 409 33.70 12.33 25.19
N TRP A 410 35.02 12.15 25.05
CA TRP A 410 35.68 12.06 23.75
C TRP A 410 35.23 10.82 22.96
N SER A 411 35.02 9.68 23.64
CA SER A 411 34.58 8.44 23.00
C SER A 411 33.15 8.49 22.44
N VAL A 412 32.25 9.28 23.06
CA VAL A 412 30.88 9.50 22.56
C VAL A 412 30.87 10.36 21.29
N GLY A 413 31.80 11.30 21.14
CA GLY A 413 31.89 12.17 19.96
C GLY A 413 32.56 11.54 18.72
N LYS A 414 33.34 10.46 18.90
CA LYS A 414 33.96 9.68 17.82
C LYS A 414 33.58 8.20 17.93
N ALA A 415 32.29 7.91 17.68
CA ALA A 415 31.70 6.56 17.73
C ALA A 415 32.33 5.52 16.78
N ASP A 416 33.28 5.92 15.94
CA ASP A 416 33.95 5.08 14.93
C ASP A 416 35.11 4.24 15.51
N TYR A 417 35.08 3.99 16.82
CA TYR A 417 36.17 3.39 17.60
C TYR A 417 35.89 1.95 18.06
N VAL A 418 34.69 1.69 18.58
CA VAL A 418 34.20 0.34 18.93
C VAL A 418 33.05 -0.01 17.98
N ASP A 419 33.26 -0.96 17.08
CA ASP A 419 32.17 -1.48 16.26
C ASP A 419 31.26 -2.36 17.12
N GLY A 420 30.11 -1.82 17.54
CA GLY A 420 29.14 -2.53 18.39
C GLY A 420 28.66 -3.83 17.77
N THR A 421 28.60 -3.90 16.44
CA THR A 421 28.27 -5.12 15.67
C THR A 421 29.29 -6.23 15.91
N ALA A 422 30.58 -5.89 15.99
CA ALA A 422 31.67 -6.83 16.22
C ALA A 422 31.81 -7.25 17.69
N LEU A 423 31.32 -6.44 18.65
CA LEU A 423 31.43 -6.73 20.08
C LEU A 423 30.24 -7.52 20.64
N PHE A 424 29.01 -7.17 20.25
CA PHE A 424 27.79 -7.82 20.74
C PHE A 424 27.26 -8.93 19.81
N GLY A 425 27.59 -8.88 18.51
CA GLY A 425 27.19 -9.91 17.55
C GLY A 425 27.68 -11.33 17.91
N PRO A 426 28.99 -11.54 18.17
CA PRO A 426 29.52 -12.86 18.49
C PRO A 426 28.92 -13.55 19.74
N PRO A 427 28.79 -12.91 20.93
CA PRO A 427 28.17 -13.58 22.09
C PRO A 427 26.70 -13.96 21.86
N LEU A 428 25.92 -13.07 21.23
CA LEU A 428 24.48 -13.27 21.05
C LEU A 428 24.20 -14.40 20.05
N ILE A 429 24.80 -14.32 18.86
CA ILE A 429 24.63 -15.33 17.80
C ILE A 429 25.34 -16.63 18.18
N GLY A 430 26.51 -16.55 18.83
CA GLY A 430 27.24 -17.72 19.32
C GLY A 430 26.46 -18.51 20.38
N PHE A 431 25.94 -17.86 21.43
CA PHE A 431 25.15 -18.55 22.45
C PHE A 431 23.80 -19.05 21.93
N GLY A 432 23.15 -18.30 21.03
CA GLY A 432 21.91 -18.75 20.38
C GLY A 432 22.10 -20.04 19.58
N LEU A 433 23.18 -20.11 18.79
CA LEU A 433 23.58 -21.33 18.08
C LEU A 433 23.96 -22.46 19.06
N GLN A 434 24.73 -22.15 20.12
CA GLN A 434 25.11 -23.12 21.16
C GLN A 434 23.91 -23.77 21.84
N TYR A 435 22.91 -22.96 22.22
CA TYR A 435 21.69 -23.43 22.87
C TYR A 435 20.89 -24.35 21.95
N ALA A 436 20.73 -23.97 20.67
CA ALA A 436 20.05 -24.79 19.68
C ALA A 436 20.72 -26.17 19.47
N VAL A 437 22.06 -26.20 19.56
CA VAL A 437 22.90 -27.39 19.43
C VAL A 437 22.82 -28.29 20.68
N ILE A 438 22.86 -27.74 21.90
CA ILE A 438 23.05 -28.48 23.17
C ILE A 438 21.76 -28.76 23.96
N ARG A 439 20.60 -28.19 23.60
CA ARG A 439 19.29 -28.35 24.31
C ARG A 439 18.82 -29.80 24.58
N HIS A 440 19.45 -30.80 24.00
CA HIS A 440 19.12 -32.22 24.16
C HIS A 440 19.78 -32.86 25.41
N LEU A 441 20.66 -32.15 26.12
CA LEU A 441 21.28 -32.59 27.37
C LEU A 441 20.62 -31.91 28.57
N GLU A 442 20.17 -32.69 29.55
CA GLU A 442 19.36 -32.27 30.72
C GLU A 442 19.91 -31.01 31.43
N PHE A 443 21.22 -30.98 31.71
CA PHE A 443 21.91 -29.82 32.31
C PHE A 443 22.77 -29.04 31.32
N GLY A 444 22.78 -29.40 30.03
CA GLY A 444 23.66 -28.83 29.00
C GLY A 444 23.54 -27.31 28.85
N PRO A 445 22.32 -26.74 28.77
CA PRO A 445 22.12 -25.29 28.74
C PRO A 445 22.62 -24.58 30.00
N ALA A 446 22.40 -25.16 31.18
CA ALA A 446 22.84 -24.58 32.46
C ALA A 446 24.37 -24.52 32.57
N PHE A 447 25.06 -25.60 32.21
CA PHE A 447 26.53 -25.63 32.16
C PHE A 447 27.10 -24.74 31.04
N SER A 448 26.44 -24.64 29.89
CA SER A 448 26.87 -23.75 28.80
C SER A 448 26.75 -22.27 29.15
N ALA A 449 25.66 -21.87 29.83
CA ALA A 449 25.51 -20.52 30.37
C ALA A 449 26.60 -20.21 31.41
N LEU A 450 26.82 -21.12 32.37
CA LEU A 450 27.86 -20.97 33.40
C LEU A 450 29.27 -20.88 32.78
N ALA A 451 29.58 -21.69 31.76
CA ALA A 451 30.85 -21.64 31.03
C ALA A 451 31.05 -20.32 30.27
N LEU A 452 30.01 -19.80 29.61
CA LEU A 452 30.07 -18.51 28.91
C LEU A 452 30.21 -17.33 29.87
N GLY A 453 29.51 -17.38 31.01
CA GLY A 453 29.68 -16.41 32.10
C GLY A 453 31.10 -16.38 32.63
N LEU A 454 31.71 -17.54 32.87
CA LEU A 454 33.11 -17.67 33.27
C LEU A 454 34.09 -17.16 32.20
N PHE A 455 33.83 -17.45 30.91
CA PHE A 455 34.66 -16.96 29.79
C PHE A 455 34.73 -15.43 29.75
N TYR A 456 33.59 -14.75 29.87
CA TYR A 456 33.56 -13.28 29.83
C TYR A 456 34.14 -12.63 31.11
N LEU A 457 33.98 -13.25 32.28
CA LEU A 457 34.67 -12.83 33.51
C LEU A 457 36.20 -12.99 33.39
N LEU A 458 36.67 -14.06 32.76
CA LEU A 458 38.10 -14.28 32.48
C LEU A 458 38.63 -13.26 31.46
N LEU A 459 37.89 -12.99 30.38
CA LEU A 459 38.25 -12.00 29.36
C LEU A 459 38.32 -10.59 29.95
N ALA A 460 37.35 -10.19 30.79
CA ALA A 460 37.37 -8.93 31.52
C ALA A 460 38.66 -8.78 32.36
N ARG A 461 39.06 -9.84 33.07
CA ARG A 461 40.29 -9.89 33.89
C ARG A 461 41.58 -9.84 33.07
N LEU A 462 41.61 -10.45 31.90
CA LEU A 462 42.77 -10.43 30.98
C LEU A 462 42.95 -9.08 30.27
N LEU A 463 41.86 -8.37 29.96
CA LEU A 463 41.92 -7.03 29.38
C LEU A 463 42.29 -5.97 30.45
N ALA A 464 41.68 -6.05 31.64
CA ALA A 464 41.98 -5.17 32.77
C ALA A 464 43.45 -5.23 33.24
N SER A 465 44.13 -6.35 33.03
CA SER A 465 45.54 -6.52 33.40
C SER A 465 46.55 -6.09 32.32
N ARG A 466 46.13 -5.89 31.06
CA ARG A 466 47.03 -5.57 29.94
C ARG A 466 46.87 -4.16 29.34
N VAL A 467 45.75 -3.47 29.58
CA VAL A 467 45.48 -2.13 28.99
C VAL A 467 45.18 -1.11 30.09
N ARG A 468 46.09 -0.16 30.33
CA ARG A 468 45.93 0.87 31.38
C ARG A 468 45.06 2.03 30.87
N ASN A 469 43.96 2.30 31.59
CA ASN A 469 42.93 3.35 31.41
C ASN A 469 42.22 3.51 30.04
N GLN A 470 42.78 3.07 28.92
CA GLN A 470 42.23 3.37 27.58
C GLN A 470 41.10 2.44 27.09
N ALA A 471 40.70 1.41 27.85
CA ALA A 471 39.70 0.41 27.42
C ALA A 471 38.65 0.03 28.49
N LEU A 472 38.33 0.94 29.42
CA LEU A 472 37.41 0.69 30.54
C LEU A 472 36.02 0.18 30.09
N LEU A 473 35.42 0.82 29.08
CA LEU A 473 34.10 0.46 28.53
C LEU A 473 34.04 -1.01 28.07
N LEU A 474 35.13 -1.53 27.52
CA LEU A 474 35.22 -2.91 27.02
C LEU A 474 35.28 -3.93 28.16
N VAL A 475 35.94 -3.57 29.28
CA VAL A 475 36.02 -4.39 30.50
C VAL A 475 34.68 -4.42 31.24
N GLU A 476 34.04 -3.26 31.42
CA GLU A 476 32.73 -3.14 32.07
C GLU A 476 31.65 -3.96 31.31
N THR A 477 31.67 -3.90 29.97
CA THR A 477 30.79 -4.70 29.09
C THR A 477 30.97 -6.22 29.30
N CYS A 478 32.22 -6.69 29.44
CA CYS A 478 32.50 -8.11 29.67
C CYS A 478 32.07 -8.58 31.07
N LEU A 479 32.19 -7.73 32.10
CA LEU A 479 31.81 -8.06 33.48
C LEU A 479 30.29 -8.23 33.62
N ALA A 480 29.51 -7.30 33.06
CA ALA A 480 28.05 -7.36 33.09
C ALA A 480 27.51 -8.66 32.45
N LEU A 481 28.09 -9.07 31.32
CA LEU A 481 27.72 -10.30 30.62
C LEU A 481 27.95 -11.55 31.49
N GLY A 482 29.01 -11.54 32.31
CA GLY A 482 29.36 -12.64 33.22
C GLY A 482 28.35 -12.91 34.33
N VAL A 483 27.80 -11.86 34.95
CA VAL A 483 26.83 -11.99 36.06
C VAL A 483 25.48 -12.51 35.56
N VAL A 484 25.03 -12.02 34.39
CA VAL A 484 23.73 -12.38 33.80
C VAL A 484 23.65 -13.88 33.49
N PHE A 485 24.70 -14.47 32.92
CA PHE A 485 24.72 -15.91 32.65
C PHE A 485 24.86 -16.79 33.90
N GLY A 486 25.29 -16.23 35.05
CA GLY A 486 25.47 -16.97 36.30
C GLY A 486 24.17 -17.21 37.09
N THR A 487 23.29 -16.21 37.19
CA THR A 487 22.00 -16.37 37.91
C THR A 487 21.02 -17.26 37.16
N LEU A 488 21.15 -17.33 35.83
CA LEU A 488 20.32 -18.15 34.95
C LEU A 488 20.44 -19.66 35.21
N ALA A 489 21.50 -20.12 35.89
CA ALA A 489 21.77 -21.54 36.13
C ALA A 489 20.84 -22.20 37.17
N ILE A 490 20.34 -21.45 38.17
CA ILE A 490 19.52 -22.00 39.28
C ILE A 490 18.12 -22.46 38.82
N PRO A 491 17.32 -21.65 38.09
CA PRO A 491 15.99 -22.10 37.63
C PRO A 491 16.03 -23.23 36.61
N LEU A 492 17.20 -23.57 36.06
CA LEU A 492 17.42 -24.70 35.17
C LEU A 492 17.66 -26.04 35.93
N GLY A 493 17.26 -26.17 37.21
CA GLY A 493 17.60 -27.38 37.99
C GLY A 493 16.81 -27.77 39.27
N LEU A 494 15.63 -27.20 39.61
CA LEU A 494 14.83 -27.61 40.79
C LEU A 494 13.31 -27.60 40.59
N ASP A 495 12.57 -28.31 41.46
CA ASP A 495 11.14 -28.64 41.27
C ASP A 495 10.13 -27.68 41.95
N ALA A 496 8.99 -27.42 41.28
CA ALA A 496 8.26 -26.15 41.46
C ALA A 496 7.06 -26.08 42.46
N ARG A 497 6.57 -27.18 43.06
CA ARG A 497 5.34 -27.13 43.90
C ARG A 497 5.56 -26.54 45.30
N TRP A 498 6.52 -27.07 46.06
CA TRP A 498 6.80 -26.63 47.44
C TRP A 498 7.58 -25.33 47.54
N THR A 499 8.36 -24.98 46.50
CA THR A 499 9.06 -23.69 46.40
C THR A 499 8.08 -22.52 46.40
N SER A 500 6.90 -22.67 45.78
CA SER A 500 5.88 -21.61 45.72
C SER A 500 5.32 -21.19 47.09
N ALA A 501 4.78 -22.13 47.87
CA ALA A 501 4.13 -21.82 49.14
C ALA A 501 5.10 -21.25 50.18
N ALA A 502 6.33 -21.79 50.23
CA ALA A 502 7.40 -21.26 51.08
C ALA A 502 7.76 -19.82 50.70
N TRP A 503 8.07 -19.56 49.42
CA TRP A 503 8.42 -18.22 48.92
C TRP A 503 7.31 -17.18 49.12
N ALA A 504 6.03 -17.56 49.09
CA ALA A 504 4.91 -16.66 49.33
C ALA A 504 4.84 -16.16 50.79
N VAL A 505 4.96 -17.10 51.75
CA VAL A 505 4.90 -16.81 53.19
C VAL A 505 6.19 -16.15 53.68
N GLU A 506 7.36 -16.66 53.26
CA GLU A 506 8.64 -16.02 53.53
C GLU A 506 8.70 -14.60 52.96
N GLY A 507 8.24 -14.40 51.72
CA GLY A 507 8.14 -13.09 51.10
C GLY A 507 7.23 -12.14 51.88
N ALA A 508 6.09 -12.59 52.39
CA ALA A 508 5.20 -11.77 53.22
C ALA A 508 5.86 -11.37 54.56
N GLY A 509 6.52 -12.33 55.23
CA GLY A 509 7.24 -12.09 56.48
C GLY A 509 8.43 -11.14 56.30
N LEU A 510 9.21 -11.34 55.24
CA LEU A 510 10.37 -10.51 54.92
C LEU A 510 9.96 -9.10 54.47
N PHE A 511 8.81 -8.95 53.80
CA PHE A 511 8.26 -7.64 53.46
C PHE A 511 7.80 -6.87 54.71
N TRP A 512 7.08 -7.53 55.63
CA TRP A 512 6.66 -6.95 56.91
C TRP A 512 7.87 -6.53 57.77
N LEU A 513 8.90 -7.39 57.86
CA LEU A 513 10.15 -7.10 58.57
C LEU A 513 10.92 -5.96 57.90
N GLY A 514 11.01 -5.95 56.57
CA GLY A 514 11.65 -4.90 55.78
C GLY A 514 10.99 -3.53 55.92
N LEU A 515 9.66 -3.49 56.12
CA LEU A 515 8.91 -2.28 56.47
C LEU A 515 9.34 -1.73 57.84
N ARG A 516 9.41 -2.59 58.86
CA ARG A 516 9.85 -2.21 60.22
C ARG A 516 11.30 -1.76 60.28
N GLN A 517 12.19 -2.40 59.51
CA GLN A 517 13.64 -2.12 59.50
C GLN A 517 14.07 -1.05 58.47
N ARG A 518 13.14 -0.46 57.72
CA ARG A 518 13.38 0.53 56.66
C ARG A 518 14.32 0.10 55.51
N ARG A 519 14.75 -1.16 55.41
CA ARG A 519 15.70 -1.62 54.37
C ARG A 519 15.04 -1.79 53.00
N PRO A 520 15.40 -1.01 51.94
CA PRO A 520 14.69 -1.06 50.66
C PRO A 520 15.06 -2.28 49.79
N LEU A 521 16.30 -2.77 49.87
CA LEU A 521 16.74 -3.95 49.11
C LEU A 521 16.02 -5.22 49.61
N ALA A 522 15.82 -5.35 50.92
CA ALA A 522 15.06 -6.45 51.51
C ALA A 522 13.59 -6.45 51.07
N ARG A 523 12.96 -5.27 50.93
CA ARG A 523 11.59 -5.13 50.41
C ARG A 523 11.49 -5.48 48.92
N GLY A 524 12.46 -5.07 48.11
CA GLY A 524 12.55 -5.48 46.71
C GLY A 524 12.73 -7.00 46.54
N PHE A 525 13.61 -7.61 47.35
CA PHE A 525 13.82 -9.05 47.36
C PHE A 525 12.58 -9.83 47.85
N ALA A 526 11.91 -9.34 48.90
CA ALA A 526 10.67 -9.94 49.40
C ALA A 526 9.55 -9.98 48.33
N LEU A 527 9.40 -8.91 47.56
CA LEU A 527 8.44 -8.85 46.44
C LEU A 527 8.87 -9.76 45.28
N LEU A 528 10.16 -9.82 44.93
CA LEU A 528 10.68 -10.79 43.95
C LEU A 528 10.39 -12.24 44.36
N LEU A 529 10.48 -12.55 45.66
CA LEU A 529 10.18 -13.87 46.21
C LEU A 529 8.68 -14.19 46.10
N GLN A 530 7.79 -13.25 46.42
CA GLN A 530 6.33 -13.42 46.22
C GLN A 530 5.94 -13.54 44.74
N VAL A 531 6.65 -12.90 43.82
CA VAL A 531 6.44 -13.05 42.36
C VAL A 531 6.93 -14.42 41.88
N GLY A 532 8.12 -14.86 42.30
CA GLY A 532 8.62 -16.21 42.04
C GLY A 532 7.67 -17.29 42.57
N ALA A 533 7.08 -17.05 43.74
CA ALA A 533 6.07 -17.92 44.33
C ALA A 533 4.82 -18.07 43.45
N ALA A 534 4.24 -16.96 43.02
CA ALA A 534 3.07 -16.95 42.15
C ALA A 534 3.35 -17.69 40.83
N LEU A 535 4.51 -17.46 40.21
CA LEU A 535 4.91 -18.14 38.97
C LEU A 535 5.09 -19.66 39.15
N ALA A 536 5.75 -20.09 40.23
CA ALA A 536 5.95 -21.49 40.54
C ALA A 536 4.63 -22.23 40.86
N PHE A 537 3.68 -21.57 41.52
CA PHE A 537 2.34 -22.11 41.77
C PHE A 537 1.53 -22.26 40.47
N LEU A 538 1.50 -21.23 39.63
CA LEU A 538 0.79 -21.26 38.34
C LEU A 538 1.36 -22.32 37.39
N GLY A 539 2.66 -22.60 37.45
CA GLY A 539 3.34 -23.56 36.58
C GLY A 539 3.02 -25.05 36.81
N LYS A 540 2.24 -25.41 37.84
CA LYS A 540 1.84 -26.81 38.12
C LYS A 540 0.33 -26.98 38.43
N LEU A 541 -0.52 -26.10 37.88
CA LEU A 541 -1.97 -26.21 37.98
C LEU A 541 -2.52 -27.27 37.01
N ASP A 542 -3.05 -28.35 37.57
CA ASP A 542 -3.83 -29.37 36.85
C ASP A 542 -5.34 -29.13 37.09
N ALA A 543 -6.19 -29.41 36.09
CA ALA A 543 -7.63 -29.17 36.17
C ALA A 543 -8.42 -30.46 36.45
N GLY A 544 -8.97 -30.61 37.66
CA GLY A 544 -9.92 -31.69 37.99
C GLY A 544 -9.96 -32.08 39.47
N ASP A 545 -11.18 -32.27 39.99
CA ASP A 545 -11.58 -33.05 41.16
C ASP A 545 -10.71 -33.01 42.43
N VAL A 546 -10.83 -31.93 43.22
CA VAL A 546 -10.39 -31.93 44.62
C VAL A 546 -11.27 -31.04 45.51
N THR A 547 -11.39 -31.39 46.79
CA THR A 547 -12.27 -30.69 47.73
C THR A 547 -11.66 -29.37 48.21
N LEU A 548 -12.48 -28.51 48.82
CA LEU A 548 -12.07 -27.21 49.39
C LEU A 548 -10.94 -27.31 50.45
N LEU A 549 -10.62 -28.51 50.95
CA LEU A 549 -9.60 -28.78 51.97
C LEU A 549 -8.33 -29.43 51.41
N ASP A 550 -8.30 -29.79 50.13
CA ASP A 550 -7.10 -30.31 49.47
C ASP A 550 -6.15 -29.16 49.04
N GLY A 551 -4.89 -29.51 48.78
CA GLY A 551 -3.78 -28.54 48.79
C GLY A 551 -3.84 -27.39 47.77
N VAL A 552 -4.61 -27.51 46.68
CA VAL A 552 -4.63 -26.51 45.59
C VAL A 552 -5.54 -25.30 45.94
N PRO A 553 -6.83 -25.48 46.30
CA PRO A 553 -7.63 -24.39 46.89
C PRO A 553 -6.97 -23.73 48.10
N LEU A 554 -6.35 -24.52 48.98
CA LEU A 554 -5.64 -24.01 50.17
C LEU A 554 -4.41 -23.18 49.80
N GLY A 555 -3.60 -23.63 48.83
CA GLY A 555 -2.44 -22.89 48.33
C GLY A 555 -2.83 -21.55 47.68
N ALA A 556 -3.91 -21.54 46.90
CA ALA A 556 -4.47 -20.30 46.34
C ALA A 556 -4.95 -19.36 47.45
N ALA A 557 -5.68 -19.86 48.45
CA ALA A 557 -6.13 -19.07 49.59
C ALA A 557 -4.96 -18.49 50.41
N MET A 558 -3.92 -19.29 50.70
CA MET A 558 -2.72 -18.84 51.42
C MET A 558 -1.96 -17.75 50.67
N LEU A 559 -1.74 -17.92 49.36
CA LEU A 559 -0.99 -16.97 48.54
C LEU A 559 -1.80 -15.68 48.32
N GLY A 560 -3.12 -15.79 48.14
CA GLY A 560 -4.05 -14.65 48.11
C GLY A 560 -4.06 -13.86 49.43
N MET A 561 -4.17 -14.55 50.58
CA MET A 561 -4.11 -13.92 51.90
C MET A 561 -2.75 -13.27 52.19
N ALA A 562 -1.63 -13.89 51.79
CA ALA A 562 -0.29 -13.34 51.96
C ALA A 562 -0.11 -12.01 51.20
N LEU A 563 -0.63 -11.93 49.96
CA LEU A 563 -0.59 -10.71 49.16
C LEU A 563 -1.55 -9.63 49.70
N LEU A 564 -2.75 -9.98 50.13
CA LEU A 564 -3.68 -9.06 50.79
C LEU A 564 -3.14 -8.56 52.15
N PHE A 565 -2.39 -9.38 52.88
CA PHE A 565 -1.70 -8.97 54.11
C PHE A 565 -0.59 -7.96 53.81
N SER A 566 0.28 -8.22 52.83
CA SER A 566 1.29 -7.25 52.37
C SER A 566 0.64 -5.92 51.92
N TRP A 567 -0.47 -5.98 51.18
CA TRP A 567 -1.26 -4.80 50.79
C TRP A 567 -1.78 -4.03 52.01
N TRP A 568 -2.42 -4.72 52.95
CA TRP A 568 -3.05 -4.12 54.13
C TRP A 568 -2.03 -3.43 55.05
N GLN A 569 -0.88 -4.07 55.28
CA GLN A 569 0.21 -3.49 56.07
C GLN A 569 0.82 -2.27 55.38
N LEU A 570 1.06 -2.33 54.06
CA LEU A 570 1.58 -1.20 53.30
C LEU A 570 0.59 -0.02 53.23
N ARG A 571 -0.73 -0.30 53.18
CA ARG A 571 -1.79 0.73 53.23
C ARG A 571 -1.86 1.42 54.60
N ARG A 572 -1.56 0.70 55.68
CA ARG A 572 -1.54 1.23 57.06
C ARG A 572 -0.23 1.93 57.44
N ALA A 573 0.81 1.83 56.61
CA ALA A 573 2.12 2.40 56.92
C ALA A 573 2.19 3.93 56.68
N PRO A 574 2.81 4.70 57.60
CA PRO A 574 2.97 6.15 57.45
C PRO A 574 3.81 6.51 56.22
N GLU A 575 3.61 7.72 55.69
CA GLU A 575 4.18 8.22 54.43
C GLU A 575 5.71 8.00 54.37
N ASP A 576 6.42 8.35 55.45
CA ASP A 576 7.89 8.33 55.54
C ASP A 576 8.53 6.93 55.57
N ALA A 577 7.73 5.87 55.78
CA ALA A 577 8.24 4.50 55.89
C ALA A 577 8.38 3.79 54.54
N ALA A 578 7.57 4.18 53.54
CA ALA A 578 7.47 3.50 52.25
C ALA A 578 8.14 4.31 51.14
N LYS A 579 8.86 3.64 50.23
CA LYS A 579 9.38 4.33 49.04
C LYS A 579 8.25 4.58 48.02
N PRO A 580 8.32 5.65 47.19
CA PRO A 580 7.24 5.97 46.24
C PRO A 580 6.88 4.83 45.28
N TRP A 581 7.84 3.96 44.92
CA TRP A 581 7.60 2.80 44.06
C TRP A 581 6.81 1.68 44.75
N GLU A 582 6.96 1.51 46.08
CA GLU A 582 6.23 0.50 46.85
C GLU A 582 4.74 0.85 46.92
N ARG A 583 4.43 2.13 47.17
CA ARG A 583 3.05 2.63 47.18
C ARG A 583 2.39 2.58 45.80
N ARG A 584 3.15 2.71 44.70
CA ARG A 584 2.66 2.42 43.33
C ARG A 584 2.32 0.93 43.13
N GLY A 585 2.90 0.03 43.93
CA GLY A 585 2.63 -1.42 43.91
C GLY A 585 1.38 -1.86 44.70
N LEU A 586 0.78 -1.00 45.54
CA LEU A 586 -0.47 -1.29 46.27
C LEU A 586 -1.59 -1.90 45.41
N PRO A 587 -1.97 -1.37 44.23
CA PRO A 587 -3.01 -1.97 43.41
C PRO A 587 -2.64 -3.38 42.91
N VAL A 588 -1.36 -3.66 42.63
CA VAL A 588 -0.91 -4.98 42.17
C VAL A 588 -1.11 -6.02 43.27
N LEU A 589 -0.69 -5.71 44.51
CA LEU A 589 -0.89 -6.60 45.66
C LEU A 589 -2.38 -6.89 45.94
N ALA A 590 -3.25 -5.87 45.81
CA ALA A 590 -4.69 -6.04 45.98
C ALA A 590 -5.32 -6.90 44.87
N CYS A 591 -5.03 -6.62 43.60
CA CYS A 591 -5.59 -7.36 42.47
C CYS A 591 -5.09 -8.81 42.42
N SER A 592 -3.80 -9.05 42.66
CA SER A 592 -3.25 -10.41 42.74
C SER A 592 -3.83 -11.17 43.92
N GLY A 593 -3.94 -10.54 45.09
CA GLY A 593 -4.55 -11.14 46.28
C GLY A 593 -6.02 -11.56 46.09
N LEU A 594 -6.84 -10.71 45.46
CA LEU A 594 -8.22 -11.05 45.09
C LEU A 594 -8.29 -12.09 43.96
N GLY A 595 -7.39 -12.04 42.99
CA GLY A 595 -7.31 -13.01 41.90
C GLY A 595 -7.12 -14.45 42.39
N PHE A 596 -6.22 -14.66 43.36
CA PHE A 596 -6.03 -15.97 43.97
C PHE A 596 -7.23 -16.45 44.81
N LEU A 597 -8.04 -15.54 45.37
CA LEU A 597 -9.32 -15.90 46.01
C LEU A 597 -10.41 -16.25 44.98
N TYR A 598 -10.44 -15.58 43.82
CA TYR A 598 -11.40 -15.90 42.76
C TYR A 598 -11.17 -17.27 42.14
N LEU A 599 -9.95 -17.81 42.17
CA LEU A 599 -9.62 -19.18 41.74
C LEU A 599 -10.34 -20.27 42.56
N ILE A 600 -10.88 -19.97 43.74
CA ILE A 600 -11.58 -20.97 44.57
C ILE A 600 -12.85 -21.48 43.87
N ALA A 601 -13.60 -20.62 43.18
CA ALA A 601 -14.84 -21.01 42.50
C ALA A 601 -14.63 -22.02 41.34
N PRO A 602 -13.74 -21.79 40.34
CA PRO A 602 -13.50 -22.77 39.27
C PRO A 602 -12.81 -24.05 39.78
N LEU A 603 -12.17 -24.02 40.95
CA LEU A 603 -11.60 -25.22 41.59
C LEU A 603 -12.65 -26.03 42.40
N SER A 604 -13.90 -25.55 42.54
CA SER A 604 -14.92 -26.18 43.39
C SER A 604 -16.33 -26.26 42.80
N LEU A 605 -16.62 -25.58 41.69
CA LEU A 605 -17.94 -25.50 41.06
C LEU A 605 -17.87 -25.78 39.55
N ALA A 606 -18.93 -26.39 39.01
CA ALA A 606 -19.12 -26.51 37.56
C ALA A 606 -19.26 -25.13 36.89
N ALA A 607 -18.80 -24.99 35.65
CA ALA A 607 -18.52 -23.68 35.06
C ALA A 607 -19.74 -22.74 34.90
N GLU A 608 -20.97 -23.23 34.67
CA GLU A 608 -22.20 -22.41 34.74
C GLU A 608 -22.38 -21.79 36.15
N ALA A 609 -22.23 -22.61 37.19
CA ALA A 609 -22.33 -22.17 38.57
C ALA A 609 -21.17 -21.24 38.95
N THR A 610 -19.97 -21.47 38.42
CA THR A 610 -18.80 -20.59 38.55
C THR A 610 -19.06 -19.22 37.92
N ALA A 611 -19.66 -19.16 36.72
CA ALA A 611 -20.00 -17.92 36.04
C ALA A 611 -21.00 -17.07 36.86
N ILE A 612 -22.05 -17.71 37.39
CA ILE A 612 -23.04 -17.05 38.27
C ILE A 612 -22.40 -16.64 39.60
N ALA A 613 -21.59 -17.51 40.21
CA ALA A 613 -20.88 -17.21 41.45
C ALA A 613 -19.91 -16.03 41.30
N TRP A 614 -19.19 -15.94 40.17
CA TRP A 614 -18.32 -14.80 39.85
C TRP A 614 -19.09 -13.51 39.54
N ALA A 615 -20.27 -13.58 38.91
CA ALA A 615 -21.14 -12.42 38.74
C ALA A 615 -21.60 -11.84 40.10
N LEU A 616 -21.99 -12.72 41.04
CA LEU A 616 -22.41 -12.36 42.40
C LEU A 616 -21.24 -11.92 43.30
N ALA A 617 -20.12 -12.62 43.26
CA ALA A 617 -18.89 -12.23 43.98
C ALA A 617 -18.37 -10.86 43.51
N GLY A 618 -18.54 -10.55 42.23
CA GLY A 618 -18.31 -9.21 41.69
C GLY A 618 -19.19 -8.13 42.31
N LEU A 619 -20.48 -8.38 42.53
CA LEU A 619 -21.36 -7.43 43.25
C LEU A 619 -20.94 -7.26 44.71
N ALA A 620 -20.56 -8.34 45.40
CA ALA A 620 -20.09 -8.29 46.79
C ALA A 620 -18.77 -7.52 46.93
N THR A 621 -17.82 -7.76 46.01
CA THR A 621 -16.53 -7.05 45.99
C THR A 621 -16.66 -5.60 45.53
N LEU A 622 -17.63 -5.28 44.66
CA LEU A 622 -17.99 -3.89 44.32
C LEU A 622 -18.49 -3.14 45.56
N PHE A 623 -19.38 -3.75 46.34
CA PHE A 623 -19.88 -3.17 47.59
C PHE A 623 -18.75 -2.96 48.62
N ALA A 624 -17.82 -3.93 48.74
CA ALA A 624 -16.62 -3.77 49.55
C ALA A 624 -15.69 -2.66 49.03
N ALA A 625 -15.56 -2.49 47.71
CA ALA A 625 -14.74 -1.45 47.09
C ALA A 625 -15.24 -0.04 47.44
N LEU A 626 -16.56 0.17 47.36
CA LEU A 626 -17.21 1.45 47.71
C LEU A 626 -17.06 1.74 49.22
N ARG A 627 -17.25 0.75 50.10
CA ARG A 627 -17.02 0.91 51.54
C ARG A 627 -15.56 1.18 51.92
N LEU A 628 -14.61 0.50 51.28
CA LEU A 628 -13.17 0.65 51.58
C LEU A 628 -12.52 1.83 50.82
N GLN A 629 -13.28 2.53 49.96
CA GLN A 629 -12.80 3.59 49.06
C GLN A 629 -11.57 3.16 48.26
N SER A 630 -11.58 1.93 47.74
CA SER A 630 -10.43 1.26 47.11
C SER A 630 -10.65 1.04 45.61
N ARG A 631 -9.93 1.81 44.78
CA ARG A 631 -9.96 1.69 43.31
C ARG A 631 -9.59 0.28 42.83
N ALA A 632 -8.63 -0.38 43.47
CA ALA A 632 -8.17 -1.72 43.09
C ALA A 632 -9.24 -2.81 43.30
N PHE A 633 -10.04 -2.69 44.37
CA PHE A 633 -11.18 -3.59 44.59
C PHE A 633 -12.29 -3.34 43.56
N LEU A 634 -12.52 -2.08 43.16
CA LEU A 634 -13.52 -1.72 42.15
C LEU A 634 -13.15 -2.30 40.77
N PHE A 635 -11.88 -2.23 40.37
CA PHE A 635 -11.40 -2.91 39.16
C PHE A 635 -11.50 -4.44 39.27
N SER A 636 -11.14 -5.03 40.41
CA SER A 636 -11.21 -6.48 40.64
C SER A 636 -12.65 -7.01 40.65
N ALA A 637 -13.61 -6.19 41.08
CA ALA A 637 -15.03 -6.51 41.09
C ALA A 637 -15.61 -6.64 39.68
N PHE A 638 -15.39 -5.63 38.83
CA PHE A 638 -15.83 -5.72 37.44
C PHE A 638 -15.02 -6.73 36.63
N GLY A 639 -13.73 -6.90 36.93
CA GLY A 639 -12.88 -7.92 36.32
C GLY A 639 -13.46 -9.32 36.47
N VAL A 640 -13.86 -9.72 37.70
CA VAL A 640 -14.41 -11.07 37.93
C VAL A 640 -15.79 -11.27 37.27
N GLN A 641 -16.63 -10.24 37.17
CA GLN A 641 -17.90 -10.33 36.44
C GLN A 641 -17.69 -10.54 34.93
N LEU A 642 -16.70 -9.86 34.34
CA LEU A 642 -16.35 -10.02 32.93
C LEU A 642 -15.78 -11.42 32.66
N VAL A 643 -14.95 -11.96 33.55
CA VAL A 643 -14.43 -13.33 33.45
C VAL A 643 -15.54 -14.37 33.65
N GLY A 644 -16.51 -14.13 34.55
CA GLY A 644 -17.73 -14.94 34.68
C GLY A 644 -18.55 -14.97 33.40
N GLY A 645 -18.75 -13.81 32.76
CA GLY A 645 -19.35 -13.75 31.43
C GLY A 645 -18.55 -14.56 30.39
N ALA A 646 -17.22 -14.42 30.35
CA ALA A 646 -16.38 -15.16 29.41
C ALA A 646 -16.50 -16.68 29.58
N VAL A 647 -16.55 -17.19 30.82
CA VAL A 647 -16.74 -18.63 31.07
C VAL A 647 -18.12 -19.11 30.61
N PHE A 648 -19.19 -18.34 30.84
CA PHE A 648 -20.52 -18.69 30.31
C PHE A 648 -20.53 -18.77 28.78
N LEU A 649 -19.86 -17.85 28.08
CA LEU A 649 -19.76 -17.87 26.61
C LEU A 649 -18.99 -19.07 26.07
N LEU A 650 -18.02 -19.61 26.83
CA LEU A 650 -17.21 -20.77 26.44
C LEU A 650 -17.96 -22.12 26.56
N GLN A 651 -19.17 -22.14 27.12
CA GLN A 651 -19.99 -23.35 27.28
C GLN A 651 -21.24 -23.38 26.39
N LEU A 652 -21.36 -22.46 25.42
CA LEU A 652 -22.54 -22.37 24.56
C LEU A 652 -22.54 -23.43 23.45
N ASP A 653 -23.46 -24.40 23.55
CA ASP A 653 -23.72 -25.39 22.51
C ASP A 653 -24.81 -24.92 21.52
N THR A 654 -24.64 -25.26 20.24
CA THR A 654 -25.58 -24.89 19.17
C THR A 654 -26.68 -25.95 19.00
N ALA A 655 -27.93 -25.50 18.86
CA ALA A 655 -29.08 -26.38 18.69
C ALA A 655 -29.32 -26.77 17.22
N GLY A 656 -30.13 -27.82 17.03
CA GLY A 656 -30.57 -28.28 15.72
C GLY A 656 -31.50 -27.30 14.98
N ALA A 657 -31.54 -27.44 13.66
CA ALA A 657 -32.31 -26.57 12.78
C ALA A 657 -33.82 -26.61 13.07
N GLY A 658 -34.38 -25.47 13.46
CA GLY A 658 -35.83 -25.27 13.69
C GLY A 658 -36.21 -24.72 15.07
N SER A 659 -35.29 -24.78 16.03
CA SER A 659 -35.46 -24.16 17.37
C SER A 659 -34.63 -22.86 17.50
N GLY A 660 -34.48 -22.33 18.71
CA GLY A 660 -33.49 -21.28 18.99
C GLY A 660 -32.07 -21.73 18.59
N VAL A 661 -31.14 -20.80 18.43
CA VAL A 661 -29.77 -21.06 17.97
C VAL A 661 -28.92 -21.83 18.99
N PHE A 662 -29.21 -21.67 20.29
CA PHE A 662 -28.49 -22.34 21.38
C PHE A 662 -29.37 -23.35 22.12
N SER A 663 -28.77 -24.45 22.58
CA SER A 663 -29.46 -25.63 23.15
C SER A 663 -30.26 -25.37 24.43
N ASP A 664 -29.82 -24.44 25.27
CA ASP A 664 -30.28 -24.37 26.67
C ASP A 664 -31.63 -23.67 26.85
N GLY A 665 -32.20 -23.15 25.75
CA GLY A 665 -33.51 -22.53 25.71
C GLY A 665 -33.75 -21.51 26.83
N TRP A 666 -34.80 -21.73 27.61
CA TRP A 666 -35.16 -20.85 28.72
C TRP A 666 -34.11 -20.78 29.84
N ARG A 667 -33.29 -21.83 30.05
CA ARG A 667 -32.23 -21.80 31.08
C ARG A 667 -31.10 -20.86 30.66
N GLY A 668 -30.63 -20.98 29.42
CA GLY A 668 -29.62 -20.09 28.85
C GLY A 668 -30.09 -18.64 28.76
N LEU A 669 -31.36 -18.40 28.39
CA LEU A 669 -31.97 -17.07 28.42
C LEU A 669 -31.92 -16.46 29.83
N VAL A 670 -32.25 -17.21 30.88
CA VAL A 670 -32.20 -16.73 32.27
C VAL A 670 -30.76 -16.50 32.74
N GLY A 671 -29.83 -17.43 32.46
CA GLY A 671 -28.41 -17.29 32.82
C GLY A 671 -27.76 -16.06 32.18
N ALA A 672 -27.91 -15.90 30.86
CA ALA A 672 -27.44 -14.73 30.13
C ALA A 672 -28.08 -13.43 30.63
N SER A 673 -29.39 -13.44 30.89
CA SER A 673 -30.10 -12.26 31.44
C SER A 673 -29.63 -11.88 32.83
N LEU A 674 -29.37 -12.84 33.72
CA LEU A 674 -28.85 -12.59 35.07
C LEU A 674 -27.44 -11.99 35.05
N ILE A 675 -26.53 -12.52 34.23
CA ILE A 675 -25.18 -11.97 34.04
C ILE A 675 -25.27 -10.54 33.47
N GLY A 676 -26.10 -10.35 32.43
CA GLY A 676 -26.32 -9.03 31.83
C GLY A 676 -26.89 -7.99 32.80
N LEU A 677 -27.91 -8.36 33.57
CA LEU A 677 -28.52 -7.50 34.58
C LEU A 677 -27.59 -7.23 35.77
N ALA A 678 -26.75 -8.18 36.18
CA ALA A 678 -25.75 -7.96 37.24
C ALA A 678 -24.68 -6.94 36.82
N LEU A 679 -24.22 -6.99 35.57
CA LEU A 679 -23.29 -6.01 34.99
C LEU A 679 -23.93 -4.62 34.87
N ILE A 680 -25.14 -4.53 34.33
CA ILE A 680 -25.88 -3.26 34.18
C ILE A 680 -26.21 -2.66 35.55
N GLY A 681 -26.68 -3.48 36.50
CA GLY A 681 -27.01 -3.07 37.86
C GLY A 681 -25.79 -2.60 38.65
N GLY A 682 -24.71 -3.37 38.62
CA GLY A 682 -23.43 -3.00 39.25
C GLY A 682 -22.87 -1.69 38.68
N MET A 683 -22.96 -1.50 37.36
CA MET A 683 -22.61 -0.24 36.70
C MET A 683 -23.47 0.93 37.20
N LEU A 684 -24.80 0.79 37.23
CA LEU A 684 -25.72 1.84 37.67
C LEU A 684 -25.54 2.22 39.15
N VAL A 685 -25.20 1.27 40.00
CA VAL A 685 -24.86 1.52 41.42
C VAL A 685 -23.53 2.26 41.53
N ALA A 686 -22.49 1.80 40.83
CA ALA A 686 -21.18 2.45 40.84
C ALA A 686 -21.21 3.88 40.26
N ALA A 687 -21.99 4.13 39.20
CA ALA A 687 -22.14 5.44 38.57
C ALA A 687 -22.78 6.52 39.48
N ARG A 688 -23.46 6.11 40.56
CA ARG A 688 -24.07 7.03 41.55
C ARG A 688 -23.09 7.47 42.64
N ASP A 689 -21.98 6.75 42.85
CA ASP A 689 -21.05 7.02 43.94
C ASP A 689 -20.07 8.18 43.61
N PRO A 690 -19.79 9.10 44.55
CA PRO A 690 -18.84 10.21 44.33
C PRO A 690 -17.43 9.78 43.89
N LEU A 691 -16.94 8.62 44.35
CA LEU A 691 -15.60 8.11 44.00
C LEU A 691 -15.47 7.84 42.50
N VAL A 692 -16.57 7.48 41.84
CA VAL A 692 -16.63 7.14 40.41
C VAL A 692 -17.13 8.31 39.58
N ARG A 693 -18.20 8.99 40.02
CA ARG A 693 -18.83 10.11 39.30
C ARG A 693 -17.85 11.25 39.02
N ASN A 694 -16.88 11.46 39.90
CA ASN A 694 -15.88 12.53 39.75
C ASN A 694 -14.64 12.11 38.94
N ASP A 695 -14.53 10.84 38.51
CA ASP A 695 -13.38 10.32 37.75
C ASP A 695 -13.78 9.86 36.34
N ALA A 696 -13.45 10.68 35.34
CA ALA A 696 -13.76 10.43 33.94
C ALA A 696 -13.06 9.19 33.32
N ARG A 697 -12.06 8.59 33.99
CA ARG A 697 -11.49 7.29 33.56
C ARG A 697 -12.35 6.14 34.07
N LEU A 698 -12.87 6.21 35.30
CA LEU A 698 -13.77 5.19 35.85
C LEU A 698 -15.12 5.17 35.11
N LEU A 699 -15.69 6.33 34.80
CA LEU A 699 -16.91 6.44 33.97
C LEU A 699 -16.73 5.83 32.57
N ARG A 700 -15.54 5.98 31.95
CA ARG A 700 -15.22 5.29 30.69
C ARG A 700 -15.18 3.77 30.86
N GLY A 701 -14.56 3.26 31.93
CA GLY A 701 -14.58 1.83 32.26
C GLY A 701 -16.00 1.29 32.45
N LEU A 702 -16.86 1.99 33.19
CA LEU A 702 -18.27 1.64 33.38
C LEU A 702 -19.06 1.52 32.07
N SER A 703 -18.74 2.32 31.05
CA SER A 703 -19.40 2.20 29.74
C SER A 703 -19.08 0.89 29.00
N VAL A 704 -17.92 0.28 29.26
CA VAL A 704 -17.54 -1.05 28.73
C VAL A 704 -18.28 -2.17 29.48
N ILE A 705 -18.50 -2.01 30.78
CA ILE A 705 -19.28 -2.96 31.59
C ILE A 705 -20.75 -2.97 31.16
N LEU A 706 -21.33 -1.78 30.89
CA LEU A 706 -22.65 -1.65 30.29
C LEU A 706 -22.74 -2.32 28.91
N LEU A 707 -21.72 -2.12 28.06
CA LEU A 707 -21.62 -2.75 26.74
C LEU A 707 -21.73 -4.27 26.85
N VAL A 708 -20.94 -4.90 27.72
CA VAL A 708 -20.97 -6.36 27.91
C VAL A 708 -22.32 -6.81 28.47
N GLY A 709 -22.94 -6.05 29.39
CA GLY A 709 -24.30 -6.33 29.84
C GLY A 709 -25.35 -6.30 28.72
N LEU A 710 -25.23 -5.36 27.78
CA LEU A 710 -26.10 -5.27 26.59
C LEU A 710 -25.84 -6.39 25.58
N VAL A 711 -24.60 -6.89 25.45
CA VAL A 711 -24.26 -8.09 24.66
C VAL A 711 -25.03 -9.29 25.19
N PHE A 712 -24.93 -9.57 26.50
CA PHE A 712 -25.65 -10.69 27.13
C PHE A 712 -27.16 -10.61 26.96
N LEU A 713 -27.74 -9.41 27.06
CA LEU A 713 -29.18 -9.21 26.87
C LEU A 713 -29.65 -9.47 25.42
N ASN A 714 -28.84 -9.14 24.42
CA ASN A 714 -29.17 -9.41 23.00
C ASN A 714 -28.83 -10.85 22.58
N LEU A 715 -27.86 -11.49 23.24
CA LEU A 715 -27.55 -12.91 23.11
C LEU A 715 -28.69 -13.78 23.65
N ALA A 716 -29.32 -13.37 24.75
CA ALA A 716 -30.43 -14.10 25.38
C ALA A 716 -31.60 -14.42 24.42
N VAL A 717 -31.83 -13.57 23.41
CA VAL A 717 -32.87 -13.77 22.37
C VAL A 717 -32.58 -15.00 21.48
N LEU A 718 -31.31 -15.33 21.27
CA LEU A 718 -30.90 -16.46 20.40
C LEU A 718 -31.25 -17.83 20.99
N PHE A 719 -31.46 -17.96 22.30
CA PHE A 719 -31.92 -19.23 22.88
C PHE A 719 -33.38 -19.56 22.54
N VAL A 720 -34.16 -18.61 21.99
CA VAL A 720 -35.59 -18.79 21.71
C VAL A 720 -35.95 -18.53 20.25
N LEU A 721 -35.27 -17.60 19.57
CA LEU A 721 -35.57 -17.24 18.18
C LEU A 721 -34.52 -17.75 17.18
N PRO A 722 -34.94 -18.20 15.97
CA PRO A 722 -34.01 -18.54 14.88
C PRO A 722 -33.37 -17.29 14.28
N TRP A 723 -32.19 -17.45 13.66
CA TRP A 723 -31.38 -16.36 13.08
C TRP A 723 -32.17 -15.33 12.26
N GLN A 724 -33.04 -15.77 11.34
CA GLN A 724 -33.82 -14.85 10.48
C GLN A 724 -34.72 -13.91 11.29
N SER A 725 -35.37 -14.40 12.35
CA SER A 725 -36.23 -13.59 13.23
C SER A 725 -35.41 -12.77 14.22
N ALA A 726 -34.34 -13.34 14.76
CA ALA A 726 -33.42 -12.64 15.66
C ALA A 726 -32.79 -11.41 15.00
N SER A 727 -32.43 -11.48 13.70
CA SER A 727 -31.92 -10.34 12.93
C SER A 727 -32.86 -9.12 12.92
N ALA A 728 -34.19 -9.33 12.86
CA ALA A 728 -35.15 -8.22 12.94
C ALA A 728 -35.25 -7.63 14.36
N VAL A 729 -35.21 -8.47 15.40
CA VAL A 729 -35.15 -8.01 16.79
C VAL A 729 -33.88 -7.19 17.04
N TRP A 730 -32.74 -7.66 16.55
CA TRP A 730 -31.46 -6.94 16.62
C TRP A 730 -31.44 -5.63 15.83
N ALA A 731 -32.13 -5.53 14.68
CA ALA A 731 -32.29 -4.28 13.95
C ALA A 731 -33.04 -3.23 14.80
N GLY A 732 -34.14 -3.63 15.44
CA GLY A 732 -34.94 -2.79 16.33
C GLY A 732 -34.21 -2.41 17.63
N SER A 733 -33.63 -3.39 18.32
CA SER A 733 -32.80 -3.19 19.52
C SER A 733 -31.61 -2.29 19.22
N GLY A 734 -30.92 -2.48 18.09
CA GLY A 734 -29.81 -1.65 17.65
C GLY A 734 -30.21 -0.18 17.44
N LEU A 735 -31.37 0.07 16.83
CA LEU A 735 -31.93 1.42 16.68
C LEU A 735 -32.25 2.05 18.05
N LEU A 736 -32.87 1.30 18.96
CA LEU A 736 -33.21 1.80 20.31
C LEU A 736 -31.96 2.07 21.15
N ILE A 737 -30.93 1.22 21.04
CA ILE A 737 -29.62 1.41 21.67
C ILE A 737 -28.91 2.64 21.09
N ILE A 738 -28.91 2.83 19.76
CA ILE A 738 -28.37 4.05 19.12
C ILE A 738 -29.10 5.29 19.65
N TRP A 739 -30.42 5.26 19.74
CA TRP A 739 -31.24 6.38 20.24
C TRP A 739 -30.92 6.70 21.71
N LEU A 740 -30.90 5.69 22.58
CA LEU A 740 -30.57 5.84 23.99
C LEU A 740 -29.13 6.32 24.19
N ALA A 741 -28.18 5.82 23.40
CA ALA A 741 -26.78 6.20 23.47
C ALA A 741 -26.53 7.64 23.01
N LEU A 742 -27.28 8.13 22.01
CA LEU A 742 -27.27 9.55 21.62
C LEU A 742 -27.89 10.44 22.72
N HIS A 743 -28.94 9.97 23.40
CA HIS A 743 -29.56 10.70 24.51
C HIS A 743 -28.65 10.78 25.76
N LEU A 744 -27.98 9.67 26.10
CA LEU A 744 -27.06 9.56 27.25
C LEU A 744 -25.61 9.98 26.92
N GLN A 745 -25.32 10.41 25.68
CA GLN A 745 -23.99 10.72 25.14
C GLN A 745 -22.92 9.62 25.32
N GLN A 746 -23.31 8.35 25.28
CA GLN A 746 -22.41 7.22 25.52
C GLN A 746 -21.84 6.62 24.21
N ARG A 747 -20.55 6.90 23.94
CA ARG A 747 -19.86 6.43 22.72
C ARG A 747 -19.87 4.91 22.54
N ALA A 748 -19.69 4.13 23.62
CA ALA A 748 -19.58 2.67 23.54
C ALA A 748 -20.91 2.01 23.12
N SER A 749 -22.01 2.37 23.79
CA SER A 749 -23.35 1.89 23.47
C SER A 749 -23.79 2.31 22.06
N PHE A 750 -23.38 3.49 21.60
CA PHE A 750 -23.63 3.96 20.24
C PHE A 750 -22.96 3.09 19.17
N LEU A 751 -21.67 2.75 19.36
CA LEU A 751 -20.95 1.81 18.49
C LEU A 751 -21.55 0.39 18.54
N PHE A 752 -22.06 -0.02 19.70
CA PHE A 752 -22.71 -1.33 19.84
C PHE A 752 -23.99 -1.47 19.02
N GLY A 753 -24.90 -0.49 19.10
CA GLY A 753 -26.14 -0.54 18.33
C GLY A 753 -25.88 -0.55 16.82
N LEU A 754 -24.79 0.08 16.36
CA LEU A 754 -24.33 -0.01 14.98
C LEU A 754 -23.79 -1.40 14.61
N LEU A 755 -22.91 -1.97 15.45
CA LEU A 755 -22.41 -3.34 15.27
C LEU A 755 -23.54 -4.36 15.24
N LEU A 756 -24.54 -4.20 16.11
CA LEU A 756 -25.71 -5.07 16.19
C LEU A 756 -26.56 -5.02 14.91
N GLN A 757 -26.73 -3.84 14.30
CA GLN A 757 -27.37 -3.71 12.98
C GLN A 757 -26.56 -4.37 11.86
N GLY A 758 -25.22 -4.27 11.90
CA GLY A 758 -24.33 -4.93 10.95
C GLY A 758 -24.38 -6.45 11.06
N VAL A 759 -24.21 -6.99 12.28
CA VAL A 759 -24.28 -8.42 12.59
C VAL A 759 -25.65 -8.99 12.24
N GLY A 760 -26.75 -8.26 12.55
CA GLY A 760 -28.10 -8.68 12.15
C GLY A 760 -28.28 -8.83 10.63
N GLY A 761 -27.69 -7.93 9.83
CA GLY A 761 -27.69 -8.06 8.38
C GLY A 761 -26.87 -9.27 7.88
N VAL A 762 -25.64 -9.45 8.39
CA VAL A 762 -24.79 -10.59 8.01
C VAL A 762 -25.43 -11.92 8.40
N ALA A 763 -25.97 -12.02 9.62
CA ALA A 763 -26.68 -13.22 10.10
C ALA A 763 -27.92 -13.54 9.24
N PHE A 764 -28.64 -12.52 8.75
CA PHE A 764 -29.75 -12.74 7.84
C PHE A 764 -29.28 -13.26 6.48
N LEU A 765 -28.19 -12.73 5.90
CA LEU A 765 -27.62 -13.24 4.64
C LEU A 765 -27.12 -14.68 4.77
N ALA A 766 -26.49 -15.03 5.90
CA ALA A 766 -26.03 -16.39 6.15
C ALA A 766 -27.19 -17.39 6.32
N ALA A 767 -28.32 -16.94 6.86
CA ALA A 767 -29.50 -17.77 7.13
C ALA A 767 -30.58 -17.71 6.03
N SER A 768 -30.40 -16.95 4.94
CA SER A 768 -31.42 -16.68 3.93
C SER A 768 -30.90 -16.90 2.52
N PRO A 769 -31.64 -17.58 1.61
CA PRO A 769 -31.20 -17.80 0.23
C PRO A 769 -31.16 -16.51 -0.63
N LEU A 770 -31.48 -15.34 -0.06
CA LEU A 770 -31.75 -14.08 -0.76
C LEU A 770 -30.61 -13.55 -1.66
N LEU A 771 -29.37 -14.00 -1.43
CA LEU A 771 -28.20 -13.73 -2.30
C LEU A 771 -27.51 -14.97 -2.87
N LEU A 772 -27.75 -16.15 -2.29
CA LEU A 772 -26.89 -17.35 -2.47
C LEU A 772 -27.67 -18.61 -2.87
N GLY A 773 -28.99 -18.54 -3.07
CA GLY A 773 -29.81 -19.69 -3.44
C GLY A 773 -31.00 -19.33 -4.33
N PRO A 774 -31.65 -20.33 -4.95
CA PRO A 774 -32.83 -20.11 -5.79
C PRO A 774 -34.00 -19.54 -4.97
N LEU A 775 -34.67 -18.53 -5.52
CA LEU A 775 -35.76 -17.81 -4.86
C LEU A 775 -37.12 -18.37 -5.30
N SER A 776 -37.63 -19.40 -4.62
CA SER A 776 -39.00 -19.88 -4.85
C SER A 776 -40.05 -18.99 -4.15
N GLY A 777 -41.22 -18.84 -4.79
CA GLY A 777 -42.41 -18.21 -4.21
C GLY A 777 -43.40 -19.19 -3.58
N GLU A 778 -43.15 -20.50 -3.69
CA GLU A 778 -44.08 -21.55 -3.25
C GLU A 778 -44.37 -21.48 -1.74
N GLY A 779 -45.65 -21.53 -1.38
CA GLY A 779 -46.12 -21.44 0.01
C GLY A 779 -46.03 -20.06 0.66
N LEU A 780 -45.50 -19.04 -0.03
CA LEU A 780 -45.34 -17.68 0.49
C LEU A 780 -46.40 -16.73 -0.09
N ARG A 781 -46.85 -15.75 0.71
CA ARG A 781 -47.71 -14.65 0.24
C ARG A 781 -46.85 -13.44 -0.14
N PRO A 782 -47.08 -12.79 -1.29
CA PRO A 782 -46.40 -11.54 -1.64
C PRO A 782 -46.51 -10.50 -0.52
N LEU A 783 -45.38 -9.85 -0.22
CA LEU A 783 -45.19 -8.89 0.89
C LEU A 783 -45.53 -9.45 2.28
N GLY A 784 -45.80 -10.74 2.41
CA GLY A 784 -46.43 -11.38 3.58
C GLY A 784 -45.53 -12.36 4.33
N HIS A 785 -44.21 -12.30 4.13
CA HIS A 785 -43.26 -13.27 4.69
C HIS A 785 -42.02 -12.62 5.35
N ALA A 786 -41.38 -13.36 6.25
CA ALA A 786 -40.18 -12.91 6.97
C ALA A 786 -39.06 -12.46 6.02
N GLY A 787 -38.86 -13.16 4.89
CA GLY A 787 -37.86 -12.81 3.88
C GLY A 787 -38.01 -11.43 3.21
N PHE A 788 -39.15 -10.75 3.36
CA PHE A 788 -39.38 -9.38 2.91
C PHE A 788 -39.33 -8.40 4.10
N TRP A 789 -40.01 -8.73 5.20
CA TRP A 789 -40.07 -7.85 6.38
C TRP A 789 -38.75 -7.71 7.15
N THR A 790 -37.89 -8.73 7.14
CA THR A 790 -36.57 -8.67 7.82
C THR A 790 -35.57 -7.75 7.09
N PRO A 791 -35.34 -7.82 5.76
CA PRO A 791 -34.50 -6.83 5.07
C PRO A 791 -35.14 -5.44 5.05
N LEU A 792 -36.47 -5.33 4.96
CA LEU A 792 -37.17 -4.04 5.07
C LEU A 792 -37.00 -3.42 6.47
N GLY A 793 -37.05 -4.22 7.54
CA GLY A 793 -36.80 -3.77 8.90
C GLY A 793 -35.36 -3.28 9.12
N LEU A 794 -34.37 -4.01 8.59
CA LEU A 794 -32.97 -3.58 8.54
C LEU A 794 -32.79 -2.27 7.76
N ALA A 795 -33.44 -2.16 6.60
CA ALA A 795 -33.42 -0.95 5.77
C ALA A 795 -33.97 0.27 6.52
N LEU A 796 -35.17 0.16 7.09
CA LEU A 796 -35.82 1.23 7.83
C LEU A 796 -35.03 1.63 9.09
N ALA A 797 -34.53 0.67 9.86
CA ALA A 797 -33.71 0.94 11.03
C ALA A 797 -32.43 1.71 10.68
N ALA A 798 -31.76 1.35 9.58
CA ALA A 798 -30.56 2.04 9.10
C ALA A 798 -30.88 3.43 8.52
N LEU A 799 -31.94 3.58 7.73
CA LEU A 799 -32.36 4.87 7.17
C LEU A 799 -32.79 5.87 8.25
N VAL A 800 -33.52 5.42 9.28
CA VAL A 800 -33.90 6.25 10.43
C VAL A 800 -32.67 6.62 11.26
N GLY A 801 -31.74 5.68 11.47
CA GLY A 801 -30.44 5.95 12.11
C GLY A 801 -29.61 6.99 11.36
N ALA A 802 -29.50 6.87 10.04
CA ALA A 802 -28.83 7.82 9.16
C ALA A 802 -29.44 9.22 9.24
N TRP A 803 -30.78 9.32 9.19
CA TRP A 803 -31.53 10.57 9.32
C TRP A 803 -31.32 11.24 10.69
N ARG A 804 -31.37 10.46 11.78
CA ARG A 804 -31.11 10.98 13.13
C ARG A 804 -29.69 11.51 13.29
N LEU A 805 -28.69 10.79 12.78
CA LEU A 805 -27.30 11.27 12.82
C LEU A 805 -27.11 12.54 11.99
N HIS A 806 -27.73 12.61 10.81
CA HIS A 806 -27.74 13.83 10.00
C HIS A 806 -28.38 15.02 10.75
N GLN A 807 -29.48 14.81 11.49
CA GLN A 807 -30.07 15.85 12.35
C GLN A 807 -29.18 16.28 13.51
N VAL A 808 -28.48 15.35 14.18
CA VAL A 808 -27.57 15.67 15.28
C VAL A 808 -26.38 16.52 14.79
N VAL A 809 -25.80 16.15 13.64
CA VAL A 809 -24.75 16.93 12.98
C VAL A 809 -25.27 18.32 12.55
N ARG A 810 -26.44 18.39 11.91
CA ARG A 810 -27.02 19.66 11.43
C ARG A 810 -27.39 20.64 12.55
N ARG A 811 -27.74 20.14 13.75
CA ARG A 811 -28.11 20.96 14.92
C ARG A 811 -26.91 21.39 15.79
N ASP A 812 -25.70 21.06 15.37
CA ASP A 812 -24.44 21.25 16.11
C ASP A 812 -24.43 20.64 17.53
N LEU A 813 -25.34 19.71 17.80
CA LEU A 813 -25.42 18.91 19.03
C LEU A 813 -24.34 17.81 19.09
N ALA A 814 -23.36 17.85 18.17
CA ALA A 814 -22.36 16.82 17.98
C ALA A 814 -21.39 16.67 19.17
N GLY A 815 -21.18 17.75 19.93
CA GLY A 815 -20.52 17.78 21.25
C GLY A 815 -19.40 16.76 21.44
N ALA A 816 -19.54 15.92 22.46
CA ALA A 816 -18.54 14.93 22.85
C ALA A 816 -18.44 13.68 21.93
N LEU A 817 -19.04 13.67 20.73
CA LEU A 817 -19.02 12.52 19.79
C LEU A 817 -18.30 12.80 18.47
N GLY A 818 -17.95 14.06 18.17
CA GLY A 818 -17.17 14.43 16.99
C GLY A 818 -18.00 14.50 15.70
N GLY A 819 -18.32 15.72 15.26
CA GLY A 819 -19.13 16.00 14.06
C GLY A 819 -18.74 15.22 12.78
N PRO A 820 -17.48 15.28 12.31
CA PRO A 820 -17.12 14.68 11.01
C PRO A 820 -17.15 13.14 11.00
N SER A 821 -17.02 12.48 12.15
CA SER A 821 -17.20 11.02 12.28
C SER A 821 -18.67 10.62 12.21
N LEU A 822 -19.56 11.40 12.83
CA LEU A 822 -21.01 11.14 12.81
C LEU A 822 -21.60 11.33 11.39
N GLU A 823 -21.08 12.30 10.62
CA GLU A 823 -21.51 12.51 9.23
C GLU A 823 -21.14 11.32 8.32
N ARG A 824 -19.90 10.82 8.39
CA ARG A 824 -19.49 9.61 7.66
C ARG A 824 -20.33 8.39 8.06
N LEU A 825 -20.68 8.29 9.33
CA LEU A 825 -21.50 7.19 9.83
C LEU A 825 -22.95 7.26 9.34
N SER A 826 -23.52 8.48 9.27
CA SER A 826 -24.79 8.73 8.59
C SER A 826 -24.74 8.31 7.11
N GLN A 827 -23.64 8.61 6.40
CA GLN A 827 -23.44 8.18 5.01
C GLN A 827 -23.39 6.66 4.87
N VAL A 828 -22.65 5.96 5.74
CA VAL A 828 -22.55 4.49 5.72
C VAL A 828 -23.91 3.84 6.00
N LEU A 829 -24.64 4.31 7.01
CA LEU A 829 -25.99 3.81 7.32
C LEU A 829 -27.01 4.11 6.22
N LEU A 830 -26.88 5.24 5.53
CA LEU A 830 -27.70 5.57 4.36
C LEU A 830 -27.46 4.56 3.23
N VAL A 831 -26.19 4.28 2.88
CA VAL A 831 -25.85 3.29 1.84
C VAL A 831 -26.30 1.89 2.24
N TRP A 832 -26.05 1.47 3.49
CA TRP A 832 -26.49 0.19 4.03
C TRP A 832 -28.02 0.03 3.98
N GLY A 833 -28.76 1.03 4.46
CA GLY A 833 -30.22 1.02 4.45
C GLY A 833 -30.81 1.02 3.03
N SER A 834 -30.22 1.78 2.10
CA SER A 834 -30.62 1.79 0.69
C SER A 834 -30.28 0.50 -0.06
N GLY A 835 -29.19 -0.18 0.33
CA GLY A 835 -28.85 -1.52 -0.14
C GLY A 835 -29.92 -2.53 0.28
N TRP A 836 -30.23 -2.60 1.57
CA TRP A 836 -31.29 -3.46 2.10
C TRP A 836 -32.68 -3.16 1.53
N TRP A 837 -33.01 -1.88 1.32
CA TRP A 837 -34.24 -1.45 0.66
C TRP A 837 -34.35 -1.99 -0.77
N SER A 838 -33.28 -1.79 -1.56
CA SER A 838 -33.22 -2.28 -2.95
C SER A 838 -33.28 -3.80 -3.01
N LEU A 839 -32.58 -4.48 -2.10
CA LEU A 839 -32.49 -5.93 -2.06
C LEU A 839 -33.81 -6.59 -1.61
N ALA A 840 -34.58 -5.96 -0.72
CA ALA A 840 -35.95 -6.38 -0.40
C ALA A 840 -36.88 -6.28 -1.62
N LEU A 841 -36.82 -5.18 -2.37
CA LEU A 841 -37.67 -4.97 -3.56
C LEU A 841 -37.26 -5.88 -4.73
N ILE A 842 -35.97 -6.04 -5.00
CA ILE A 842 -35.46 -6.94 -6.05
C ILE A 842 -35.81 -8.40 -5.70
N GLY A 843 -35.62 -8.82 -4.44
CA GLY A 843 -35.96 -10.16 -3.99
C GLY A 843 -37.46 -10.48 -4.12
N GLU A 844 -38.33 -9.50 -3.91
CA GLU A 844 -39.77 -9.62 -4.12
C GLU A 844 -40.13 -9.75 -5.62
N ILE A 845 -39.55 -8.88 -6.46
CA ILE A 845 -39.78 -8.90 -7.92
C ILE A 845 -39.32 -10.22 -8.53
N VAL A 846 -38.12 -10.71 -8.19
CA VAL A 846 -37.59 -11.98 -8.72
C VAL A 846 -38.40 -13.20 -8.28
N ARG A 847 -39.02 -13.17 -7.09
CA ARG A 847 -39.86 -14.28 -6.58
C ARG A 847 -41.22 -14.38 -7.25
N PHE A 848 -41.83 -13.26 -7.60
CA PHE A 848 -43.26 -13.21 -7.97
C PHE A 848 -43.55 -12.63 -9.36
N ALA A 849 -42.60 -11.94 -10.02
CA ALA A 849 -42.81 -11.37 -11.34
C ALA A 849 -42.33 -12.30 -12.48
N PRO A 850 -43.09 -12.44 -13.58
CA PRO A 850 -42.64 -13.09 -14.80
C PRO A 850 -41.33 -12.49 -15.33
N THR A 851 -40.46 -13.31 -15.92
CA THR A 851 -39.10 -12.94 -16.37
C THR A 851 -39.08 -11.72 -17.28
N GLU A 852 -40.03 -11.61 -18.20
CA GLU A 852 -40.21 -10.48 -19.14
C GLU A 852 -40.44 -9.15 -18.40
N LEU A 853 -41.20 -9.17 -17.30
CA LEU A 853 -41.57 -7.99 -16.52
C LEU A 853 -40.54 -7.63 -15.44
N GLN A 854 -39.56 -8.48 -15.14
CA GLN A 854 -38.59 -8.24 -14.06
C GLN A 854 -37.78 -6.96 -14.27
N ALA A 855 -37.20 -6.74 -15.46
CA ALA A 855 -36.42 -5.53 -15.74
C ALA A 855 -37.29 -4.24 -15.72
N PRO A 856 -38.45 -4.16 -16.41
CA PRO A 856 -39.36 -3.02 -16.29
C PRO A 856 -39.79 -2.71 -14.84
N LEU A 857 -40.13 -3.73 -14.04
CA LEU A 857 -40.54 -3.55 -12.65
C LEU A 857 -39.38 -3.08 -11.75
N MET A 858 -38.16 -3.58 -11.96
CA MET A 858 -36.97 -3.10 -11.23
C MET A 858 -36.65 -1.63 -11.56
N LEU A 859 -36.73 -1.25 -12.84
CA LEU A 859 -36.55 0.15 -13.26
C LEU A 859 -37.61 1.06 -12.65
N LEU A 860 -38.88 0.63 -12.61
CA LEU A 860 -39.97 1.37 -11.98
C LEU A 860 -39.77 1.48 -10.45
N ALA A 861 -39.41 0.40 -9.77
CA ALA A 861 -39.16 0.38 -8.33
C ALA A 861 -37.98 1.29 -7.92
N ALA A 862 -36.90 1.30 -8.72
CA ALA A 862 -35.78 2.21 -8.55
C ALA A 862 -36.19 3.67 -8.79
N ALA A 863 -36.93 3.96 -9.87
CA ALA A 863 -37.43 5.29 -10.18
C ALA A 863 -38.38 5.82 -9.09
N LEU A 864 -39.30 5.01 -8.57
CA LEU A 864 -40.21 5.39 -7.48
C LEU A 864 -39.46 5.62 -6.15
N SER A 865 -38.49 4.76 -5.82
CA SER A 865 -37.65 4.93 -4.63
C SER A 865 -36.84 6.24 -4.70
N VAL A 866 -36.27 6.56 -5.85
CA VAL A 866 -35.54 7.82 -6.06
C VAL A 866 -36.49 9.02 -6.14
N ALA A 867 -37.70 8.88 -6.69
CA ALA A 867 -38.71 9.94 -6.65
C ALA A 867 -39.08 10.31 -5.20
N ALA A 868 -39.27 9.32 -4.32
CA ALA A 868 -39.47 9.56 -2.89
C ALA A 868 -38.27 10.27 -2.26
N ALA A 869 -37.04 9.82 -2.54
CA ALA A 869 -35.81 10.46 -2.06
C ALA A 869 -35.66 11.92 -2.55
N VAL A 870 -36.01 12.21 -3.80
CA VAL A 870 -36.03 13.57 -4.41
C VAL A 870 -37.05 14.50 -3.73
N LEU A 871 -38.15 13.95 -3.17
CA LEU A 871 -39.12 14.71 -2.36
C LEU A 871 -38.67 14.93 -0.91
N ILE A 872 -37.80 14.06 -0.39
CA ILE A 872 -37.33 14.08 1.01
C ILE A 872 -36.06 14.93 1.16
N ALA A 873 -35.07 14.77 0.26
CA ALA A 873 -33.76 15.41 0.40
C ALA A 873 -33.81 16.95 0.50
N PRO A 874 -34.60 17.69 -0.32
CA PRO A 874 -34.74 19.14 -0.17
C PRO A 874 -35.35 19.56 1.17
N ARG A 875 -36.34 18.81 1.69
CA ARG A 875 -37.05 19.15 2.93
C ARG A 875 -36.16 19.08 4.17
N PHE A 876 -35.14 18.23 4.15
CA PHE A 876 -34.20 18.06 5.26
C PHE A 876 -32.81 18.66 5.00
N GLU A 877 -32.57 19.27 3.82
CA GLU A 877 -31.25 19.69 3.30
C GLU A 877 -30.22 18.54 3.22
N TRP A 878 -30.71 17.32 2.98
CA TRP A 878 -29.93 16.10 3.12
C TRP A 878 -29.06 15.83 1.88
N ARG A 879 -27.91 16.51 1.81
CA ARG A 879 -26.94 16.45 0.69
C ARG A 879 -26.51 15.03 0.31
N THR A 880 -26.35 14.14 1.28
CA THR A 880 -25.89 12.75 1.03
C THR A 880 -27.00 11.86 0.47
N LEU A 881 -28.26 12.10 0.84
CA LEU A 881 -29.43 11.52 0.16
C LEU A 881 -29.58 12.05 -1.26
N ALA A 882 -29.31 13.35 -1.49
CA ALA A 882 -29.29 13.92 -2.84
C ALA A 882 -28.20 13.29 -3.72
N LEU A 883 -27.00 13.03 -3.16
CA LEU A 883 -25.94 12.28 -3.84
C LEU A 883 -26.35 10.85 -4.17
N LEU A 884 -27.02 10.13 -3.26
CA LEU A 884 -27.51 8.77 -3.53
C LEU A 884 -28.45 8.74 -4.75
N CYS A 885 -29.27 9.78 -4.95
CA CYS A 885 -30.21 9.86 -6.08
C CYS A 885 -29.50 9.90 -7.45
N THR A 886 -28.23 10.27 -7.55
CA THR A 886 -27.51 10.28 -8.83
C THR A 886 -27.14 8.87 -9.31
N LEU A 887 -27.14 7.87 -8.41
CA LEU A 887 -26.88 6.47 -8.74
C LEU A 887 -27.99 5.82 -9.58
N LEU A 888 -29.14 6.47 -9.77
CA LEU A 888 -30.24 5.95 -10.58
C LEU A 888 -29.81 5.63 -12.03
N MET A 889 -29.01 6.49 -12.67
CA MET A 889 -28.56 6.25 -14.05
C MET A 889 -27.54 5.11 -14.14
N PRO A 890 -26.47 5.05 -13.30
CA PRO A 890 -25.60 3.87 -13.22
C PRO A 890 -26.35 2.56 -12.94
N ALA A 891 -27.30 2.56 -12.00
CA ALA A 891 -28.08 1.36 -11.67
C ALA A 891 -28.95 0.90 -12.84
N ALA A 892 -29.61 1.83 -13.53
CA ALA A 892 -30.40 1.54 -14.73
C ALA A 892 -29.54 1.07 -15.91
N ALA A 893 -28.30 1.57 -16.04
CA ALA A 893 -27.35 1.05 -17.02
C ALA A 893 -26.91 -0.40 -16.73
N VAL A 894 -26.73 -0.76 -15.45
CA VAL A 894 -26.46 -2.15 -15.04
C VAL A 894 -27.67 -3.06 -15.32
N LEU A 895 -28.89 -2.61 -15.02
CA LEU A 895 -30.12 -3.35 -15.36
C LEU A 895 -30.29 -3.53 -16.88
N LEU A 896 -29.95 -2.52 -17.67
CA LEU A 896 -29.98 -2.60 -19.13
C LEU A 896 -28.97 -3.63 -19.67
N LEU A 897 -27.76 -3.69 -19.09
CA LEU A 897 -26.75 -4.68 -19.45
C LEU A 897 -27.14 -6.10 -19.00
N TRP A 898 -27.85 -6.24 -17.88
CA TRP A 898 -28.38 -7.52 -17.41
C TRP A 898 -29.51 -8.05 -18.30
N ALA A 899 -30.41 -7.18 -18.75
CA ALA A 899 -31.51 -7.52 -19.65
C ALA A 899 -31.08 -7.67 -21.14
N TRP A 900 -29.80 -7.45 -21.46
CA TRP A 900 -29.33 -7.38 -22.85
C TRP A 900 -29.22 -8.75 -23.53
N HIS A 901 -29.98 -8.93 -24.62
CA HIS A 901 -29.83 -10.03 -25.57
C HIS A 901 -29.97 -9.52 -27.02
N ALA A 902 -29.66 -10.36 -28.02
CA ALA A 902 -29.56 -9.95 -29.43
C ALA A 902 -30.85 -9.31 -29.99
N GLU A 903 -32.01 -9.75 -29.50
CA GLU A 903 -33.36 -9.31 -29.88
C GLU A 903 -33.98 -8.31 -28.89
N TYR A 904 -33.28 -7.97 -27.81
CA TYR A 904 -33.78 -7.04 -26.79
C TYR A 904 -34.09 -5.66 -27.39
N HIS A 905 -35.30 -5.17 -27.11
CA HIS A 905 -35.74 -3.82 -27.46
C HIS A 905 -36.37 -3.11 -26.23
N PRO A 906 -35.85 -1.94 -25.82
CA PRO A 906 -36.27 -1.29 -24.57
C PRO A 906 -37.76 -0.91 -24.45
N ALA A 907 -38.50 -0.82 -25.55
CA ALA A 907 -39.92 -0.46 -25.52
C ALA A 907 -40.87 -1.61 -25.14
N ALA A 908 -40.44 -2.88 -25.20
CA ALA A 908 -41.25 -4.07 -24.91
C ALA A 908 -41.81 -4.09 -23.48
N ASP A 909 -42.92 -4.80 -23.25
CA ASP A 909 -43.38 -5.24 -21.91
C ASP A 909 -43.45 -4.13 -20.83
N PHE A 910 -44.08 -3.01 -21.18
CA PHE A 910 -44.15 -1.77 -20.37
C PHE A 910 -42.79 -1.08 -20.13
N GLY A 911 -41.70 -1.53 -20.77
CA GLY A 911 -40.39 -0.90 -20.78
C GLY A 911 -40.43 0.55 -21.25
N TRP A 912 -41.26 0.90 -22.25
CA TRP A 912 -41.47 2.30 -22.66
C TRP A 912 -41.94 3.19 -21.50
N LEU A 913 -42.79 2.67 -20.62
CA LEU A 913 -43.30 3.37 -19.43
C LEU A 913 -42.22 3.41 -18.34
N ALA A 914 -41.54 2.29 -18.09
CA ALA A 914 -40.48 2.20 -17.08
C ALA A 914 -39.31 3.16 -17.39
N TRP A 915 -38.80 3.15 -18.63
CA TRP A 915 -37.77 4.09 -19.10
C TRP A 915 -38.28 5.53 -19.11
N GLY A 916 -39.51 5.78 -19.55
CA GLY A 916 -40.13 7.12 -19.53
C GLY A 916 -40.22 7.71 -18.12
N VAL A 917 -40.72 6.94 -17.15
CA VAL A 917 -40.79 7.34 -15.73
C VAL A 917 -39.39 7.54 -15.15
N LEU A 918 -38.44 6.65 -15.43
CA LEU A 918 -37.05 6.75 -14.96
C LEU A 918 -36.35 8.03 -15.45
N PHE A 919 -36.48 8.37 -16.74
CA PHE A 919 -35.93 9.60 -17.29
C PHE A 919 -36.67 10.84 -16.76
N ALA A 920 -38.00 10.79 -16.59
CA ALA A 920 -38.76 11.88 -15.97
C ALA A 920 -38.30 12.16 -14.53
N VAL A 921 -38.16 11.12 -13.70
CA VAL A 921 -37.62 11.22 -12.34
C VAL A 921 -36.19 11.77 -12.36
N HIS A 922 -35.35 11.33 -13.29
CA HIS A 922 -33.98 11.84 -13.44
C HIS A 922 -33.96 13.35 -13.74
N PHE A 923 -34.72 13.84 -14.72
CA PHE A 923 -34.78 15.28 -15.03
C PHE A 923 -35.39 16.11 -13.88
N VAL A 924 -36.40 15.61 -13.18
CA VAL A 924 -36.97 16.25 -11.99
C VAL A 924 -35.94 16.30 -10.85
N GLY A 925 -35.19 15.21 -10.65
CA GLY A 925 -34.09 15.13 -9.69
C GLY A 925 -32.98 16.12 -9.99
N LEU A 926 -32.52 16.19 -11.24
CA LEU A 926 -31.51 17.16 -11.70
C LEU A 926 -31.93 18.62 -11.44
N ARG A 927 -33.22 18.95 -11.59
CA ARG A 927 -33.73 20.31 -11.23
C ARG A 927 -33.81 20.52 -9.72
N ARG A 928 -34.47 19.61 -9.00
CA ARG A 928 -34.80 19.80 -7.57
C ARG A 928 -33.61 19.63 -6.63
N LEU A 929 -32.64 18.79 -6.99
CA LEU A 929 -31.45 18.52 -6.19
C LEU A 929 -30.24 19.38 -6.58
N ALA A 930 -30.36 20.26 -7.59
CA ALA A 930 -29.25 21.07 -8.09
C ALA A 930 -28.51 21.83 -6.97
N SER A 931 -29.23 22.47 -6.05
CA SER A 931 -28.66 23.24 -4.93
C SER A 931 -27.97 22.38 -3.87
N LEU A 932 -28.32 21.08 -3.76
CA LEU A 932 -27.74 20.16 -2.78
C LEU A 932 -26.56 19.34 -3.34
N LEU A 933 -26.50 19.19 -4.67
CA LEU A 933 -25.48 18.37 -5.34
C LEU A 933 -24.16 19.14 -5.52
N PRO A 934 -23.01 18.56 -5.11
CA PRO A 934 -21.67 19.02 -5.50
C PRO A 934 -21.52 19.11 -7.02
N VAL A 935 -20.74 20.08 -7.50
CA VAL A 935 -20.59 20.38 -8.93
C VAL A 935 -20.20 19.14 -9.75
N GLY A 936 -19.18 18.38 -9.30
CA GLY A 936 -18.75 17.16 -9.99
C GLY A 936 -19.82 16.07 -10.06
N ALA A 937 -20.55 15.83 -8.97
CA ALA A 937 -21.62 14.82 -8.95
C ALA A 937 -22.82 15.23 -9.82
N ARG A 938 -23.13 16.52 -9.88
CA ARG A 938 -24.18 17.08 -10.76
C ARG A 938 -23.78 16.98 -12.24
N SER A 939 -22.54 17.35 -12.56
CA SER A 939 -21.93 17.24 -13.89
C SER A 939 -21.95 15.79 -14.38
N ALA A 940 -21.49 14.84 -13.56
CA ALA A 940 -21.55 13.42 -13.84
C ALA A 940 -22.99 12.91 -14.05
N ALA A 941 -23.95 13.32 -13.22
CA ALA A 941 -25.35 12.92 -13.38
C ALA A 941 -25.95 13.35 -14.73
N HIS A 942 -25.65 14.57 -15.20
CA HIS A 942 -26.03 15.03 -16.54
C HIS A 942 -25.40 14.18 -17.66
N VAL A 943 -24.11 13.86 -17.55
CA VAL A 943 -23.38 13.07 -18.54
C VAL A 943 -23.87 11.62 -18.62
N PHE A 944 -23.98 10.92 -17.48
CA PHE A 944 -24.47 9.54 -17.43
C PHE A 944 -25.93 9.42 -17.89
N GLY A 945 -26.80 10.35 -17.50
CA GLY A 945 -28.18 10.38 -17.99
C GLY A 945 -28.24 10.59 -19.50
N CYS A 946 -27.38 11.45 -20.06
CA CYS A 946 -27.30 11.66 -21.50
C CYS A 946 -26.87 10.39 -22.25
N TRP A 947 -25.84 9.69 -21.77
CA TRP A 947 -25.39 8.44 -22.38
C TRP A 947 -26.43 7.34 -22.30
N LEU A 948 -27.14 7.20 -21.17
CA LEU A 948 -28.17 6.18 -21.02
C LEU A 948 -29.37 6.43 -21.94
N ILE A 949 -29.79 7.70 -22.11
CA ILE A 949 -30.84 8.08 -23.07
C ILE A 949 -30.40 7.77 -24.50
N ILE A 950 -29.19 8.19 -24.90
CA ILE A 950 -28.66 7.90 -26.25
C ILE A 950 -28.54 6.39 -26.47
N GLY A 951 -28.06 5.65 -25.47
CA GLY A 951 -27.97 4.19 -25.50
C GLY A 951 -29.32 3.55 -25.75
N VAL A 952 -30.29 3.73 -24.85
CA VAL A 952 -31.65 3.17 -24.95
C VAL A 952 -32.31 3.50 -26.30
N LEU A 953 -32.21 4.75 -26.78
CA LEU A 953 -32.74 5.13 -28.09
C LEU A 953 -32.00 4.44 -29.26
N SER A 954 -30.68 4.25 -29.16
CA SER A 954 -29.89 3.53 -30.17
C SER A 954 -30.22 2.04 -30.20
N LEU A 955 -30.56 1.43 -29.06
CA LEU A 955 -31.02 0.04 -28.99
C LEU A 955 -32.38 -0.14 -29.67
N GLU A 956 -33.31 0.79 -29.42
CA GLU A 956 -34.63 0.78 -30.07
C GLU A 956 -34.49 1.03 -31.58
N LEU A 957 -33.66 1.99 -32.01
CA LEU A 957 -33.39 2.23 -33.43
C LEU A 957 -32.73 1.02 -34.12
N ARG A 958 -31.79 0.35 -33.45
CA ARG A 958 -31.18 -0.91 -33.92
C ARG A 958 -32.23 -2.01 -34.08
N TYR A 959 -33.18 -2.12 -33.14
CA TYR A 959 -34.28 -3.08 -33.24
C TYR A 959 -35.22 -2.75 -34.41
N LEU A 960 -35.61 -1.49 -34.58
CA LEU A 960 -36.44 -1.05 -35.71
C LEU A 960 -35.77 -1.32 -37.06
N LEU A 961 -34.47 -1.06 -37.18
CA LEU A 961 -33.71 -1.39 -38.40
C LEU A 961 -33.51 -2.90 -38.60
N PHE A 962 -33.43 -3.69 -37.52
CA PHE A 962 -33.42 -5.14 -37.59
C PHE A 962 -34.77 -5.72 -38.06
N ALA A 963 -35.89 -5.20 -37.55
CA ALA A 963 -37.23 -5.62 -37.95
C ALA A 963 -37.57 -5.30 -39.42
N LEU A 964 -36.81 -4.39 -40.05
CA LEU A 964 -36.89 -4.06 -41.48
C LEU A 964 -35.95 -4.91 -42.36
N SER A 965 -35.09 -5.76 -41.77
CA SER A 965 -34.09 -6.57 -42.47
C SER A 965 -34.30 -8.06 -42.22
N GLU A 966 -34.59 -8.85 -43.27
CA GLU A 966 -34.77 -10.31 -43.14
C GLU A 966 -33.49 -11.06 -42.72
N HIS A 967 -32.31 -10.47 -42.98
CA HIS A 967 -31.00 -11.10 -42.76
C HIS A 967 -30.04 -10.18 -42.00
N TYR A 968 -29.00 -10.74 -41.37
CA TYR A 968 -27.99 -9.97 -40.64
C TYR A 968 -27.10 -9.19 -41.61
N ASN A 969 -27.38 -7.88 -41.77
CA ASN A 969 -26.73 -7.04 -42.78
C ASN A 969 -26.35 -5.65 -42.24
N ALA A 970 -25.91 -4.75 -43.13
CA ALA A 970 -25.45 -3.39 -42.83
C ALA A 970 -26.46 -2.52 -42.04
N TRP A 971 -27.76 -2.75 -42.15
CA TRP A 971 -28.78 -1.95 -41.48
C TRP A 971 -28.70 -2.05 -39.94
N ARG A 972 -28.34 -3.23 -39.42
CA ARG A 972 -28.14 -3.45 -37.98
C ARG A 972 -26.95 -2.65 -37.42
N TRP A 973 -25.90 -2.48 -38.21
CA TRP A 973 -24.73 -1.69 -37.83
C TRP A 973 -25.10 -0.20 -37.69
N LEU A 974 -25.89 0.34 -38.63
CA LEU A 974 -26.32 1.74 -38.64
C LEU A 974 -27.10 2.17 -37.38
N GLY A 975 -27.91 1.29 -36.79
CA GLY A 975 -28.70 1.60 -35.59
C GLY A 975 -27.88 2.05 -34.39
N TRP A 976 -26.65 1.55 -34.27
CA TRP A 976 -25.69 1.97 -33.23
C TRP A 976 -25.02 3.32 -33.49
N ALA A 977 -25.00 3.78 -34.74
CA ALA A 977 -24.15 4.88 -35.19
C ALA A 977 -24.92 6.18 -35.46
N LEU A 978 -26.16 6.07 -35.98
CA LEU A 978 -26.96 7.21 -36.42
C LEU A 978 -27.29 8.17 -35.27
N LEU A 979 -27.84 7.66 -34.17
CA LEU A 979 -28.25 8.49 -33.03
C LEU A 979 -27.07 9.17 -32.30
N PRO A 980 -25.97 8.47 -31.97
CA PRO A 980 -24.77 9.10 -31.43
C PRO A 980 -24.17 10.17 -32.35
N SER A 981 -24.13 9.92 -33.66
CA SER A 981 -23.55 10.86 -34.63
C SER A 981 -24.44 12.09 -34.84
N ALA A 982 -25.77 11.90 -34.85
CA ALA A 982 -26.74 12.99 -34.85
C ALA A 982 -26.61 13.86 -33.59
N TYR A 983 -26.35 13.26 -32.42
CA TYR A 983 -26.06 13.99 -31.19
C TYR A 983 -24.76 14.82 -31.29
N LEU A 984 -23.67 14.24 -31.83
CA LEU A 984 -22.42 14.98 -32.05
C LEU A 984 -22.62 16.20 -32.94
N LEU A 985 -23.37 16.05 -34.04
CA LEU A 985 -23.74 17.16 -34.93
C LEU A 985 -24.63 18.21 -34.22
N ALA A 986 -25.61 17.76 -33.45
CA ALA A 986 -26.49 18.65 -32.67
C ALA A 986 -25.73 19.47 -31.61
N MET A 987 -24.71 18.88 -30.97
CA MET A 987 -23.87 19.56 -29.99
C MET A 987 -22.77 20.43 -30.63
N ALA A 988 -22.31 20.08 -31.83
CA ALA A 988 -21.41 20.91 -32.64
C ALA A 988 -22.11 22.11 -33.29
N ALA A 989 -23.43 22.11 -33.38
CA ALA A 989 -24.20 23.23 -33.92
C ALA A 989 -24.15 24.48 -33.02
N SER A 990 -24.13 25.66 -33.62
CA SER A 990 -24.22 26.96 -32.92
C SER A 990 -25.60 27.24 -32.28
N ARG A 991 -26.56 26.32 -32.41
CA ARG A 991 -27.94 26.46 -31.92
C ARG A 991 -28.00 26.57 -30.38
N GLY A 992 -28.74 27.56 -29.89
CA GLY A 992 -29.11 27.68 -28.48
C GLY A 992 -30.16 26.65 -28.09
N TRP A 993 -29.72 25.51 -27.55
CA TRP A 993 -30.61 24.47 -27.02
C TRP A 993 -31.23 24.91 -25.67
N PRO A 994 -32.47 24.50 -25.35
CA PRO A 994 -33.11 24.81 -24.06
C PRO A 994 -32.44 24.06 -22.89
N TRP A 995 -32.97 24.27 -21.68
CA TRP A 995 -32.56 23.48 -20.50
C TRP A 995 -32.75 21.98 -20.76
N PRO A 996 -31.79 21.09 -20.40
CA PRO A 996 -30.61 21.35 -19.56
C PRO A 996 -29.38 21.88 -20.29
N VAL A 997 -29.33 21.79 -21.62
CA VAL A 997 -28.11 22.06 -22.43
C VAL A 997 -27.69 23.53 -22.36
N SER A 998 -28.61 24.48 -22.24
CA SER A 998 -28.28 25.91 -22.07
C SER A 998 -27.48 26.20 -20.80
N ALA A 999 -27.84 25.54 -19.70
CA ALA A 999 -27.25 25.75 -18.37
C ALA A 999 -25.94 24.97 -18.19
N TYR A 1000 -25.86 23.78 -18.78
CA TYR A 1000 -24.75 22.83 -18.63
C TYR A 1000 -24.04 22.59 -19.97
N ARG A 1001 -23.59 23.69 -20.61
CA ARG A 1001 -23.03 23.62 -21.97
C ARG A 1001 -21.78 22.74 -22.06
N GLN A 1002 -20.91 22.78 -21.05
CA GLN A 1002 -19.69 21.97 -21.00
C GLN A 1002 -20.00 20.47 -20.86
N GLU A 1003 -20.97 20.12 -20.02
CA GLU A 1003 -21.41 18.75 -19.79
C GLU A 1003 -21.88 18.08 -21.08
N TYR A 1004 -22.83 18.70 -21.79
CA TYR A 1004 -23.41 18.09 -22.98
C TYR A 1004 -22.52 18.26 -24.22
N ARG A 1005 -21.90 19.43 -24.44
CA ARG A 1005 -21.11 19.67 -25.67
C ARG A 1005 -19.69 19.13 -25.62
N LEU A 1006 -19.08 18.96 -24.45
CA LEU A 1006 -17.73 18.42 -24.30
C LEU A 1006 -17.73 17.08 -23.57
N LEU A 1007 -18.17 17.03 -22.31
CA LEU A 1007 -17.92 15.87 -21.44
C LEU A 1007 -18.70 14.62 -21.88
N ALA A 1008 -19.96 14.75 -22.28
CA ALA A 1008 -20.76 13.67 -22.83
C ALA A 1008 -20.39 13.35 -24.28
N ALA A 1009 -20.09 14.37 -25.08
CA ALA A 1009 -19.79 14.22 -26.50
C ALA A 1009 -18.40 13.62 -26.78
N LEU A 1010 -17.39 13.89 -25.95
CA LEU A 1010 -16.01 13.41 -26.18
C LEU A 1010 -15.91 11.87 -26.17
N PRO A 1011 -16.36 11.14 -25.13
CA PRO A 1011 -16.32 9.67 -25.16
C PRO A 1011 -17.20 9.08 -26.25
N LEU A 1012 -18.30 9.76 -26.61
CA LEU A 1012 -19.17 9.36 -27.71
C LEU A 1012 -18.48 9.51 -29.07
N ALA A 1013 -17.73 10.59 -29.29
CA ALA A 1013 -16.92 10.79 -30.50
C ALA A 1013 -15.78 9.76 -30.61
N VAL A 1014 -15.14 9.40 -29.48
CA VAL A 1014 -14.15 8.32 -29.44
C VAL A 1014 -14.80 6.95 -29.71
N ALA A 1015 -15.95 6.66 -29.10
CA ALA A 1015 -16.69 5.42 -29.34
C ALA A 1015 -17.19 5.32 -30.79
N MET A 1016 -17.63 6.42 -31.39
CA MET A 1016 -18.04 6.50 -32.80
C MET A 1016 -16.86 6.36 -33.76
N LEU A 1017 -15.69 6.91 -33.43
CA LEU A 1017 -14.46 6.63 -34.18
C LEU A 1017 -14.08 5.15 -34.06
N GLY A 1018 -14.11 4.57 -32.86
CA GLY A 1018 -13.87 3.13 -32.65
C GLY A 1018 -14.85 2.25 -33.43
N TRP A 1019 -16.14 2.59 -33.43
CA TRP A 1019 -17.18 1.95 -34.22
C TRP A 1019 -16.90 2.06 -35.73
N PHE A 1020 -16.46 3.22 -36.22
CA PHE A 1020 -16.11 3.43 -37.63
C PHE A 1020 -14.96 2.50 -38.08
N TRP A 1021 -13.93 2.33 -37.25
CA TRP A 1021 -12.83 1.40 -37.56
C TRP A 1021 -13.26 -0.06 -37.44
N LEU A 1022 -14.04 -0.42 -36.40
CA LEU A 1022 -14.58 -1.76 -36.22
C LEU A 1022 -15.46 -2.19 -37.39
N ALA A 1023 -16.41 -1.34 -37.80
CA ALA A 1023 -17.29 -1.60 -38.94
C ALA A 1023 -16.54 -1.68 -40.27
N ASN A 1024 -15.42 -0.94 -40.42
CA ASN A 1024 -14.57 -1.09 -41.61
C ASN A 1024 -13.84 -2.44 -41.67
N ILE A 1025 -13.41 -2.99 -40.53
CA ILE A 1025 -12.71 -4.28 -40.46
C ILE A 1025 -13.71 -5.45 -40.54
N ALA A 1026 -14.82 -5.37 -39.80
CA ALA A 1026 -15.70 -6.51 -39.52
C ALA A 1026 -16.92 -6.65 -40.46
N SER A 1027 -17.25 -5.64 -41.28
CA SER A 1027 -18.42 -5.69 -42.17
C SER A 1027 -18.05 -5.68 -43.65
N ASP A 1028 -18.54 -6.70 -44.36
CA ASP A 1028 -18.52 -6.88 -45.81
C ASP A 1028 -19.36 -5.85 -46.58
N GLY A 1029 -20.25 -5.12 -45.88
CA GLY A 1029 -21.16 -4.15 -46.47
C GLY A 1029 -22.37 -4.74 -47.18
N ALA A 1030 -22.72 -6.03 -46.99
CA ALA A 1030 -23.98 -6.57 -47.51
C ALA A 1030 -25.18 -5.76 -46.98
N ALA A 1031 -26.14 -5.39 -47.85
CA ALA A 1031 -27.20 -4.43 -47.54
C ALA A 1031 -28.58 -4.86 -48.07
N ASP A 1032 -28.80 -6.17 -48.23
CA ASP A 1032 -30.01 -6.76 -48.82
C ASP A 1032 -31.30 -6.13 -48.28
N PRO A 1033 -32.27 -5.79 -49.15
CA PRO A 1033 -32.34 -6.11 -50.58
C PRO A 1033 -31.60 -5.12 -51.52
N LEU A 1034 -30.80 -4.18 -51.00
CA LEU A 1034 -30.06 -3.23 -51.85
C LEU A 1034 -28.74 -3.82 -52.38
N PRO A 1035 -28.42 -3.65 -53.68
CA PRO A 1035 -27.14 -4.09 -54.23
C PRO A 1035 -25.98 -3.23 -53.74
N TYR A 1036 -24.79 -3.83 -53.60
CA TYR A 1036 -23.59 -3.11 -53.16
C TYR A 1036 -23.08 -2.13 -54.23
N LEU A 1037 -23.28 -0.83 -53.96
CA LEU A 1037 -22.73 0.28 -54.73
C LEU A 1037 -21.63 0.99 -53.92
N PRO A 1038 -20.36 0.97 -54.37
CA PRO A 1038 -19.27 1.65 -53.68
C PRO A 1038 -19.58 3.11 -53.36
N LEU A 1039 -19.31 3.53 -52.12
CA LEU A 1039 -19.55 4.87 -51.55
C LEU A 1039 -21.03 5.28 -51.39
N LEU A 1040 -21.98 4.56 -52.01
CA LEU A 1040 -23.43 4.80 -51.89
C LEU A 1040 -24.15 3.73 -51.05
N ASN A 1041 -23.45 2.67 -50.66
CA ASN A 1041 -23.97 1.62 -49.80
C ASN A 1041 -24.40 2.18 -48.42
N PRO A 1042 -25.50 1.70 -47.79
CA PRO A 1042 -25.95 2.22 -46.50
C PRO A 1042 -24.87 2.24 -45.41
N LEU A 1043 -24.02 1.21 -45.33
CA LEU A 1043 -22.89 1.17 -44.40
C LEU A 1043 -21.93 2.35 -44.61
N GLU A 1044 -21.61 2.66 -45.87
CA GLU A 1044 -20.59 3.65 -46.25
C GLU A 1044 -21.13 5.07 -46.08
N LEU A 1045 -22.40 5.30 -46.39
CA LEU A 1045 -23.12 6.53 -46.02
C LEU A 1045 -23.15 6.72 -44.50
N GLY A 1046 -23.36 5.64 -43.73
CA GLY A 1046 -23.25 5.66 -42.27
C GLY A 1046 -21.85 6.02 -41.76
N LEU A 1047 -20.81 5.39 -42.31
CA LEU A 1047 -19.42 5.66 -41.98
C LEU A 1047 -19.05 7.12 -42.30
N LEU A 1048 -19.49 7.67 -43.43
CA LEU A 1048 -19.31 9.07 -43.79
C LEU A 1048 -20.08 10.01 -42.84
N PHE A 1049 -21.32 9.66 -42.45
CA PHE A 1049 -22.11 10.44 -41.49
C PHE A 1049 -21.47 10.47 -40.09
N VAL A 1050 -20.96 9.33 -39.62
CA VAL A 1050 -20.18 9.20 -38.38
C VAL A 1050 -18.93 10.07 -38.45
N LEU A 1051 -18.15 9.93 -39.53
CA LEU A 1051 -16.90 10.67 -39.69
C LEU A 1051 -17.13 12.17 -39.78
N PHE A 1052 -18.19 12.61 -40.46
CA PHE A 1052 -18.63 14.00 -40.49
C PHE A 1052 -19.06 14.51 -39.11
N GLY A 1053 -19.80 13.71 -38.34
CA GLY A 1053 -20.17 14.03 -36.96
C GLY A 1053 -18.96 14.22 -36.05
N VAL A 1054 -18.02 13.26 -36.07
CA VAL A 1054 -16.77 13.33 -35.30
C VAL A 1054 -15.90 14.51 -35.74
N TRP A 1055 -15.67 14.69 -37.05
CA TRP A 1055 -14.88 15.81 -37.58
C TRP A 1055 -15.49 17.17 -37.23
N ARG A 1056 -16.81 17.33 -37.44
CA ARG A 1056 -17.50 18.59 -37.18
C ARG A 1056 -17.48 18.93 -35.71
N TRP A 1057 -17.75 17.96 -34.84
CA TRP A 1057 -17.63 18.14 -33.39
C TRP A 1057 -16.19 18.50 -32.99
N LEU A 1058 -15.19 17.75 -33.45
CA LEU A 1058 -13.79 17.97 -33.09
C LEU A 1058 -13.31 19.37 -33.54
N SER A 1059 -13.74 19.84 -34.72
CA SER A 1059 -13.44 21.19 -35.23
C SER A 1059 -14.01 22.34 -34.38
N VAL A 1060 -15.14 22.12 -33.69
CA VAL A 1060 -15.83 23.14 -32.86
C VAL A 1060 -15.44 23.04 -31.37
N SER A 1061 -15.09 21.83 -30.92
CA SER A 1061 -14.84 21.51 -29.52
C SER A 1061 -13.37 21.58 -29.10
N LEU A 1062 -12.40 21.32 -30.00
CA LEU A 1062 -10.97 21.42 -29.66
C LEU A 1062 -10.50 22.79 -29.15
N PRO A 1063 -11.01 23.95 -29.63
CA PRO A 1063 -10.62 25.26 -29.08
C PRO A 1063 -10.93 25.42 -27.59
N GLN A 1064 -11.87 24.63 -27.06
CA GLN A 1064 -12.29 24.65 -25.65
C GLN A 1064 -11.40 23.74 -24.78
N LEU A 1065 -10.51 22.94 -25.38
CA LEU A 1065 -9.48 22.16 -24.69
C LEU A 1065 -8.16 22.93 -24.66
N SER A 1066 -7.39 22.78 -23.58
CA SER A 1066 -6.09 23.42 -23.35
C SER A 1066 -4.95 22.77 -24.15
N LEU A 1067 -5.16 22.58 -25.45
CA LEU A 1067 -4.19 22.09 -26.42
C LEU A 1067 -3.56 23.26 -27.19
N GLY A 1068 -2.29 23.11 -27.59
CA GLY A 1068 -1.59 24.11 -28.41
C GLY A 1068 -2.27 24.37 -29.75
N GLU A 1069 -2.06 25.57 -30.32
CA GLU A 1069 -2.71 26.01 -31.56
C GLU A 1069 -2.51 25.04 -32.73
N ASP A 1070 -1.30 24.49 -32.87
CA ASP A 1070 -0.97 23.55 -33.94
C ASP A 1070 -1.80 22.27 -33.84
N TRP A 1071 -1.93 21.70 -32.64
CA TRP A 1071 -2.76 20.51 -32.39
C TRP A 1071 -4.23 20.78 -32.67
N ARG A 1072 -4.74 21.98 -32.32
CA ARG A 1072 -6.13 22.38 -32.63
C ARG A 1072 -6.41 22.41 -34.13
N ARG A 1073 -5.43 22.81 -34.95
CA ARG A 1073 -5.55 22.89 -36.43
C ARG A 1073 -5.36 21.53 -37.09
N TRP A 1074 -4.37 20.75 -36.64
CA TRP A 1074 -3.99 19.47 -37.26
C TRP A 1074 -4.87 18.29 -36.87
N LEU A 1075 -5.32 18.19 -35.62
CA LEU A 1075 -5.97 16.96 -35.12
C LEU A 1075 -7.28 16.61 -35.87
N PRO A 1076 -8.22 17.53 -36.18
CA PRO A 1076 -9.41 17.19 -36.97
C PRO A 1076 -9.08 16.80 -38.40
N GLN A 1077 -8.06 17.44 -38.99
CA GLN A 1077 -7.65 17.17 -40.36
C GLN A 1077 -6.96 15.78 -40.46
N GLY A 1078 -6.12 15.44 -39.47
CA GLY A 1078 -5.49 14.13 -39.36
C GLY A 1078 -6.48 13.00 -39.09
N VAL A 1079 -7.36 13.14 -38.09
CA VAL A 1079 -8.38 12.11 -37.76
C VAL A 1079 -9.31 11.87 -38.96
N ALA A 1080 -9.78 12.94 -39.62
CA ALA A 1080 -10.61 12.80 -40.81
C ALA A 1080 -9.85 12.18 -42.00
N GLY A 1081 -8.62 12.63 -42.27
CA GLY A 1081 -7.81 12.16 -43.39
C GLY A 1081 -7.42 10.69 -43.29
N VAL A 1082 -6.92 10.25 -42.12
CA VAL A 1082 -6.54 8.84 -41.90
C VAL A 1082 -7.76 7.92 -41.94
N SER A 1083 -8.89 8.34 -41.34
CA SER A 1083 -10.13 7.56 -41.37
C SER A 1083 -10.73 7.48 -42.78
N LEU A 1084 -10.68 8.56 -43.57
CA LEU A 1084 -11.14 8.56 -44.97
C LEU A 1084 -10.24 7.68 -45.86
N PHE A 1085 -8.92 7.71 -45.66
CA PHE A 1085 -7.98 6.81 -46.34
C PHE A 1085 -8.27 5.32 -46.02
N ALA A 1086 -8.59 5.01 -44.76
CA ALA A 1086 -8.99 3.67 -44.34
C ALA A 1086 -10.33 3.24 -44.93
N LEU A 1087 -11.33 4.14 -45.00
CA LEU A 1087 -12.61 3.89 -45.66
C LEU A 1087 -12.41 3.55 -47.14
N LEU A 1088 -11.67 4.37 -47.89
CA LEU A 1088 -11.40 4.14 -49.31
C LEU A 1088 -10.61 2.83 -49.54
N THR A 1089 -9.69 2.50 -48.64
CA THR A 1089 -8.98 1.20 -48.62
C THR A 1089 -9.95 0.03 -48.40
N ALA A 1090 -10.87 0.13 -47.44
CA ALA A 1090 -11.89 -0.89 -47.19
C ALA A 1090 -12.92 -1.01 -48.33
N THR A 1091 -13.26 0.08 -49.02
CA THR A 1091 -14.09 0.07 -50.22
C THR A 1091 -13.46 -0.75 -51.35
N VAL A 1092 -12.11 -0.79 -51.48
CA VAL A 1092 -11.45 -1.71 -52.43
C VAL A 1092 -11.69 -3.17 -52.05
N PHE A 1093 -11.61 -3.52 -50.76
CA PHE A 1093 -11.89 -4.89 -50.29
C PHE A 1093 -13.34 -5.30 -50.53
N ARG A 1094 -14.31 -4.42 -50.22
CA ARG A 1094 -15.74 -4.70 -50.46
C ARG A 1094 -16.07 -4.76 -51.95
N PHE A 1095 -15.48 -3.90 -52.78
CA PHE A 1095 -15.62 -3.97 -54.23
C PHE A 1095 -15.07 -5.31 -54.77
N ALA A 1096 -13.87 -5.71 -54.35
CA ALA A 1096 -13.31 -7.02 -54.71
C ALA A 1096 -14.16 -8.20 -54.24
N HIS A 1097 -14.88 -8.06 -53.13
CA HIS A 1097 -15.79 -9.07 -52.62
C HIS A 1097 -17.09 -9.16 -53.45
N HIS A 1098 -17.85 -8.07 -53.53
CA HIS A 1098 -19.17 -8.05 -54.19
C HIS A 1098 -19.10 -8.13 -55.72
N TRP A 1099 -18.07 -7.54 -56.34
CA TRP A 1099 -17.92 -7.49 -57.80
C TRP A 1099 -16.81 -8.42 -58.33
N GLY A 1100 -15.80 -8.72 -57.52
CA GLY A 1100 -14.69 -9.61 -57.89
C GLY A 1100 -14.81 -11.06 -57.40
N GLY A 1101 -15.84 -11.39 -56.60
CA GLY A 1101 -16.06 -12.74 -56.05
C GLY A 1101 -15.03 -13.21 -55.02
N VAL A 1102 -14.15 -12.32 -54.53
CA VAL A 1102 -13.12 -12.67 -53.53
C VAL A 1102 -13.80 -12.85 -52.16
N PRO A 1103 -13.61 -13.95 -51.42
CA PRO A 1103 -14.18 -14.09 -50.08
C PRO A 1103 -13.71 -12.97 -49.13
N TYR A 1104 -14.62 -12.38 -48.35
CA TYR A 1104 -14.29 -11.30 -47.39
C TYR A 1104 -13.57 -11.85 -46.14
N ARG A 1105 -12.34 -12.34 -46.34
CA ARG A 1105 -11.40 -12.83 -45.33
C ARG A 1105 -10.05 -12.19 -45.61
N LEU A 1106 -9.35 -11.73 -44.57
CA LEU A 1106 -8.11 -10.95 -44.72
C LEU A 1106 -7.06 -11.65 -45.58
N ASP A 1107 -6.84 -12.95 -45.37
CA ASP A 1107 -5.85 -13.72 -46.12
C ASP A 1107 -6.21 -13.78 -47.63
N ALA A 1108 -7.45 -14.17 -47.95
CA ALA A 1108 -7.95 -14.24 -49.32
C ALA A 1108 -8.01 -12.87 -50.04
N LEU A 1109 -8.25 -11.79 -49.29
CA LEU A 1109 -8.20 -10.42 -49.80
C LEU A 1109 -6.74 -10.00 -50.09
N LEU A 1110 -5.79 -10.33 -49.22
CA LEU A 1110 -4.38 -9.96 -49.40
C LEU A 1110 -3.68 -10.80 -50.49
N ASP A 1111 -4.06 -12.06 -50.67
CA ASP A 1111 -3.55 -12.91 -51.76
C ASP A 1111 -4.13 -12.53 -53.14
N SER A 1112 -5.22 -11.78 -53.18
CA SER A 1112 -5.89 -11.42 -54.43
C SER A 1112 -5.16 -10.32 -55.21
N MET A 1113 -4.70 -10.65 -56.42
CA MET A 1113 -4.08 -9.67 -57.34
C MET A 1113 -5.02 -8.50 -57.68
N LEU A 1114 -6.33 -8.74 -57.76
CA LEU A 1114 -7.34 -7.69 -57.99
C LEU A 1114 -7.36 -6.66 -56.85
N VAL A 1115 -7.28 -7.14 -55.61
CA VAL A 1115 -7.16 -6.28 -54.41
C VAL A 1115 -5.81 -5.55 -54.42
N GLN A 1116 -4.71 -6.25 -54.68
CA GLN A 1116 -3.39 -5.63 -54.63
C GLN A 1116 -3.23 -4.51 -55.67
N ALA A 1117 -3.69 -4.72 -56.89
CA ALA A 1117 -3.73 -3.70 -57.94
C ALA A 1117 -4.70 -2.56 -57.59
N GLY A 1118 -5.91 -2.88 -57.10
CA GLY A 1118 -6.91 -1.89 -56.68
C GLY A 1118 -6.40 -0.96 -55.57
N LEU A 1119 -5.71 -1.51 -54.57
CA LEU A 1119 -5.07 -0.73 -53.51
C LEU A 1119 -4.00 0.21 -54.06
N SER A 1120 -3.10 -0.30 -54.91
CA SER A 1120 -2.02 0.52 -55.50
C SER A 1120 -2.58 1.66 -56.37
N LEU A 1121 -3.65 1.41 -57.13
CA LEU A 1121 -4.36 2.42 -57.91
C LEU A 1121 -5.03 3.47 -57.01
N VAL A 1122 -5.82 3.06 -56.01
CA VAL A 1122 -6.54 3.98 -55.12
C VAL A 1122 -5.57 4.81 -54.26
N TRP A 1123 -4.49 4.22 -53.74
CA TRP A 1123 -3.49 4.97 -52.97
C TRP A 1123 -2.77 6.01 -53.84
N THR A 1124 -2.46 5.69 -55.10
CA THR A 1124 -1.89 6.65 -56.06
C THR A 1124 -2.88 7.78 -56.39
N LEU A 1125 -4.16 7.44 -56.61
CA LEU A 1125 -5.24 8.41 -56.84
C LEU A 1125 -5.55 9.29 -55.62
N ILE A 1126 -5.17 8.89 -54.40
CA ILE A 1126 -5.24 9.74 -53.20
C ILE A 1126 -3.97 10.60 -53.07
N ALA A 1127 -2.80 10.01 -53.31
CA ALA A 1127 -1.51 10.68 -53.09
C ALA A 1127 -1.26 11.83 -54.08
N LEU A 1128 -1.59 11.65 -55.37
CA LEU A 1128 -1.33 12.65 -56.41
C LEU A 1128 -2.15 13.95 -56.19
N PRO A 1129 -3.47 13.91 -55.88
CA PRO A 1129 -4.21 15.09 -55.44
C PRO A 1129 -3.69 15.71 -54.15
N LEU A 1130 -3.22 14.93 -53.17
CA LEU A 1130 -2.62 15.48 -51.94
C LEU A 1130 -1.35 16.28 -52.24
N MET A 1131 -0.49 15.80 -53.15
CA MET A 1131 0.70 16.53 -53.59
C MET A 1131 0.34 17.78 -54.40
N ILE A 1132 -0.60 17.69 -55.35
CA ILE A 1132 -1.06 18.84 -56.15
C ILE A 1132 -1.71 19.91 -55.25
N VAL A 1133 -2.62 19.54 -54.35
CA VAL A 1133 -3.28 20.47 -53.43
C VAL A 1133 -2.28 21.02 -52.39
N GLY A 1134 -1.34 20.20 -51.90
CA GLY A 1134 -0.25 20.64 -51.03
C GLY A 1134 0.64 21.70 -51.69
N HIS A 1135 0.94 21.53 -52.98
CA HIS A 1135 1.62 22.52 -53.81
C HIS A 1135 0.79 23.80 -54.01
N LEU A 1136 -0.43 23.67 -54.55
CA LEU A 1136 -1.34 24.80 -54.83
C LEU A 1136 -1.75 25.62 -53.58
N ARG A 1137 -1.75 24.99 -52.40
CA ARG A 1137 -2.06 25.65 -51.11
C ARG A 1137 -0.81 26.03 -50.29
N LEU A 1138 0.39 25.81 -50.82
CA LEU A 1138 1.68 26.02 -50.14
C LEU A 1138 1.82 25.28 -48.78
N ARG A 1139 1.04 24.20 -48.55
CA ARG A 1139 1.08 23.41 -47.31
C ARG A 1139 2.04 22.23 -47.45
N ARG A 1140 3.32 22.48 -47.12
CA ARG A 1140 4.41 21.47 -47.12
C ARG A 1140 4.01 20.13 -46.51
N GLU A 1141 3.28 20.15 -45.40
CA GLU A 1141 2.88 18.94 -44.67
C GLU A 1141 1.92 18.05 -45.47
N LEU A 1142 0.95 18.64 -46.19
CA LEU A 1142 0.06 17.86 -47.08
C LEU A 1142 0.82 17.27 -48.26
N TRP A 1143 1.77 18.01 -48.81
CA TRP A 1143 2.65 17.53 -49.88
C TRP A 1143 3.52 16.36 -49.40
N LEU A 1144 4.11 16.46 -48.20
CA LEU A 1144 4.93 15.40 -47.60
C LEU A 1144 4.12 14.13 -47.30
N ILE A 1145 2.86 14.26 -46.86
CA ILE A 1145 1.97 13.11 -46.66
C ILE A 1145 1.70 12.40 -48.00
N GLY A 1146 1.43 13.14 -49.07
CA GLY A 1146 1.27 12.57 -50.42
C GLY A 1146 2.55 11.89 -50.93
N ALA A 1147 3.71 12.54 -50.77
CA ALA A 1147 5.01 11.98 -51.16
C ALA A 1147 5.37 10.71 -50.36
N ALA A 1148 5.07 10.68 -49.06
CA ALA A 1148 5.25 9.50 -48.21
C ALA A 1148 4.31 8.35 -48.63
N LEU A 1149 3.06 8.64 -49.00
CA LEU A 1149 2.13 7.62 -49.50
C LEU A 1149 2.59 7.05 -50.86
N ILE A 1150 3.13 7.88 -51.76
CA ILE A 1150 3.81 7.41 -52.98
C ILE A 1150 5.00 6.51 -52.64
N ALA A 1151 5.85 6.90 -51.69
CA ALA A 1151 6.99 6.09 -51.27
C ALA A 1151 6.56 4.74 -50.66
N VAL A 1152 5.43 4.68 -49.96
CA VAL A 1152 4.82 3.44 -49.46
C VAL A 1152 4.25 2.59 -50.59
N VAL A 1153 3.57 3.18 -51.59
CA VAL A 1153 3.14 2.45 -52.80
C VAL A 1153 4.36 1.85 -53.50
N VAL A 1154 5.39 2.66 -53.76
CA VAL A 1154 6.69 2.24 -54.32
C VAL A 1154 7.33 1.10 -53.52
N ALA A 1155 7.39 1.20 -52.19
CA ALA A 1155 7.95 0.17 -51.33
C ALA A 1155 7.08 -1.11 -51.32
N LYS A 1156 5.76 -0.99 -51.45
CA LYS A 1156 4.83 -2.12 -51.58
C LYS A 1156 5.06 -2.87 -52.90
N LEU A 1157 5.17 -2.15 -54.03
CA LEU A 1157 5.60 -2.73 -55.31
C LEU A 1157 6.98 -3.40 -55.18
N PHE A 1158 7.86 -2.88 -54.31
CA PHE A 1158 9.20 -3.44 -54.06
C PHE A 1158 9.25 -4.62 -53.06
N PHE A 1159 8.29 -4.83 -52.16
CA PHE A 1159 8.36 -5.92 -51.17
C PHE A 1159 7.29 -6.98 -51.35
N VAL A 1160 6.06 -6.59 -51.72
CA VAL A 1160 4.91 -7.51 -51.81
C VAL A 1160 4.87 -8.19 -53.18
N GLU A 1161 5.04 -7.43 -54.26
CA GLU A 1161 5.06 -7.97 -55.63
C GLU A 1161 6.39 -8.68 -55.96
N LEU A 1162 7.44 -8.39 -55.18
CA LEU A 1162 8.79 -8.91 -55.31
C LEU A 1162 8.99 -10.30 -54.69
N GLY A 1163 8.15 -10.67 -53.72
CA GLY A 1163 8.31 -11.89 -52.92
C GLY A 1163 8.08 -13.19 -53.72
N ASN A 1164 7.49 -13.10 -54.91
CA ASN A 1164 6.99 -14.25 -55.65
C ASN A 1164 7.82 -14.61 -56.91
N ARG A 1165 8.83 -13.82 -57.30
CA ARG A 1165 9.65 -14.04 -58.52
C ARG A 1165 11.12 -13.60 -58.39
N GLY A 1166 11.93 -14.00 -59.38
CA GLY A 1166 13.40 -14.07 -59.29
C GLY A 1166 14.16 -12.73 -59.27
N GLY A 1167 15.46 -12.80 -58.96
CA GLY A 1167 16.33 -11.64 -58.71
C GLY A 1167 16.54 -10.64 -59.87
N LEU A 1168 16.03 -10.93 -61.08
CA LEU A 1168 16.16 -10.06 -62.26
C LEU A 1168 14.98 -9.07 -62.35
N GLU A 1169 13.77 -9.49 -61.99
CA GLU A 1169 12.57 -8.63 -61.89
C GLU A 1169 12.78 -7.52 -60.83
N ARG A 1170 13.61 -7.83 -59.83
CA ARG A 1170 14.14 -6.89 -58.82
C ARG A 1170 14.79 -5.65 -59.44
N ILE A 1171 15.57 -5.82 -60.49
CA ILE A 1171 16.34 -4.74 -61.15
C ILE A 1171 15.40 -3.87 -62.01
N VAL A 1172 14.45 -4.49 -62.70
CA VAL A 1172 13.47 -3.76 -63.52
C VAL A 1172 12.50 -2.95 -62.66
N SER A 1173 12.07 -3.49 -61.51
CA SER A 1173 11.23 -2.76 -60.55
C SER A 1173 11.94 -1.52 -59.98
N PHE A 1174 13.24 -1.60 -59.64
CA PHE A 1174 14.04 -0.43 -59.24
C PHE A 1174 14.07 0.67 -60.32
N ILE A 1175 14.13 0.31 -61.60
CA ILE A 1175 14.12 1.29 -62.72
C ILE A 1175 12.72 1.92 -62.88
N GLY A 1176 11.66 1.11 -62.86
CA GLY A 1176 10.28 1.61 -62.96
C GLY A 1176 9.90 2.56 -61.81
N VAL A 1177 10.31 2.22 -60.59
CA VAL A 1177 10.22 3.09 -59.41
C VAL A 1177 10.98 4.40 -59.62
N GLY A 1178 12.21 4.35 -60.16
CA GLY A 1178 13.00 5.54 -60.47
C GLY A 1178 12.31 6.48 -61.46
N VAL A 1179 11.71 5.94 -62.52
CA VAL A 1179 10.95 6.73 -63.52
C VAL A 1179 9.68 7.35 -62.91
N LEU A 1180 8.94 6.60 -62.08
CA LEU A 1180 7.74 7.09 -61.41
C LEU A 1180 8.06 8.27 -60.46
N LEU A 1181 9.15 8.18 -59.70
CA LEU A 1181 9.63 9.26 -58.85
C LEU A 1181 10.07 10.49 -59.66
N LEU A 1182 10.65 10.29 -60.86
CA LEU A 1182 11.05 11.37 -61.76
C LEU A 1182 9.84 12.18 -62.27
N ILE A 1183 8.77 11.48 -62.68
CA ILE A 1183 7.52 12.09 -63.16
C ILE A 1183 6.85 12.88 -62.04
N ILE A 1184 6.81 12.32 -60.83
CA ILE A 1184 6.19 12.97 -59.65
C ILE A 1184 6.99 14.21 -59.23
N GLY A 1185 8.32 14.17 -59.33
CA GLY A 1185 9.20 15.32 -59.09
C GLY A 1185 9.01 16.48 -60.08
N TYR A 1186 8.51 16.21 -61.30
CA TYR A 1186 8.20 17.23 -62.30
C TYR A 1186 6.85 17.94 -62.05
N PHE A 1187 5.79 17.20 -61.72
CA PHE A 1187 4.43 17.75 -61.64
C PHE A 1187 4.05 18.39 -60.29
N ALA A 1188 4.76 18.10 -59.21
CA ALA A 1188 4.47 18.66 -57.89
C ALA A 1188 5.77 18.93 -57.10
N PRO A 1189 6.47 20.06 -57.33
CA PRO A 1189 7.67 20.41 -56.57
C PRO A 1189 7.34 20.73 -55.10
N LEU A 1190 8.31 20.48 -54.21
CA LEU A 1190 8.18 20.78 -52.77
C LEU A 1190 8.01 22.30 -52.55
N PRO A 1191 6.94 22.78 -51.88
CA PRO A 1191 6.76 24.20 -51.60
C PRO A 1191 7.96 24.80 -50.83
N PRO A 1192 8.29 26.09 -50.97
CA PRO A 1192 9.35 26.73 -50.19
C PRO A 1192 9.04 26.70 -48.68
N ARG A 1193 10.08 26.80 -47.85
CA ARG A 1193 9.95 26.93 -46.38
C ARG A 1193 9.77 28.42 -46.09
N GLN A 1194 8.71 28.83 -45.39
CA GLN A 1194 8.57 30.25 -45.00
C GLN A 1194 9.76 30.66 -44.12
N PRO A 1195 10.38 31.83 -44.38
CA PRO A 1195 11.47 32.33 -43.55
C PRO A 1195 10.96 32.68 -42.15
N ALA A 1196 11.80 32.46 -41.14
CA ALA A 1196 11.42 32.68 -39.74
C ALA A 1196 11.27 34.17 -39.36
N SER A 1197 11.69 35.10 -40.23
CA SER A 1197 11.65 36.56 -40.04
C SER A 1197 10.24 37.11 -39.78
N ASP A 1198 9.23 36.53 -40.42
CA ASP A 1198 7.90 37.14 -40.49
C ASP A 1198 7.02 36.74 -39.28
N VAL A 1199 7.50 35.80 -38.46
CA VAL A 1199 6.81 35.34 -37.23
C VAL A 1199 7.09 36.26 -36.04
N GLU A 1200 8.24 36.94 -36.02
CA GLU A 1200 8.53 37.98 -35.02
C GLU A 1200 7.83 39.31 -35.37
N GLN A 1201 7.76 39.70 -36.64
CA GLN A 1201 7.07 40.93 -37.06
C GLN A 1201 5.54 40.85 -37.00
N ALA A 1202 4.94 39.64 -36.97
CA ALA A 1202 3.50 39.44 -36.76
C ALA A 1202 3.11 39.18 -35.29
N ARG A 1203 4.07 39.30 -34.36
CA ARG A 1203 3.88 39.18 -32.90
C ARG A 1203 4.23 40.45 -32.12
N ALA A 1204 4.66 41.49 -32.83
CA ALA A 1204 4.65 42.89 -32.38
C ALA A 1204 3.42 43.60 -32.95
#